data_AF-A0A957VKN1-F1
#
_entry.id   AF-A0A957VKN1-F1
#
_cell.length_a   1.000
_cell.length_b   1.000
_cell.length_c   1.000
_cell.angle_alpha   90.00
_cell.angle_beta   90.00
_cell.angle_gamma   90.00
#
_symmetry.space_group_name_H-M   'P 1'
#
loop_
_entity.id
_entity.type
_entity.pdbx_description
1 polymer ?
#
loop_
_entity_poly.entity_id
_entity_poly.type
_entity_poly.pdbx_seq_one_letter_code
_entity_poly.pdbx_strand_id
1 'polypeptide(L)'
;MKQLLDDYHGSEYRELLTLLSENIKDKEVKAAYLDSFIAMWWVREHEEIAIVVLLEHTDAQDQYELLRQKNRTSELRDAIDARDPTLRYEKIVGGVNLQHGEQLKTQLSAIFKLEAKGAAGKQRTQAEIKALLDAAAKELADELLDYRRRLNEATKDPKAGPGAIAKINQEFERRLDRLIVDKKLEFGWELRYNVEFNRLLKDAYGTTWTETDLAAFDKILQKIPADILHANPKFHAFLRGKEHPKLGGWSSSKGMIAVFGDLNLSTTLHELGHNIHHGDDKLYAEFRKLSGWRWLTSDDFVTDFPDQKKAQSLLAELDDDRKHEREYTSHEWDDARYRYDRYGDGYLRCDKKATFISAYAETDPADDFAESFDAYMREPKKLQKKCPDKYRFMHVEVLVRYRLKQQASRVMADFDARVTSRIGFVDAQLLTPLTQTYVQPLRDELEQALTAQSKEKADAAAKSVGAKPAPVPMTAEATAHAQPYLDRLDRLLDVLHAGAVAFHTVETDLTWQQMDLADATLIDAQDTLGKALIARYKDELLPLLDQPARDARKGDKVEVKAWPALTALKAKYVKAATLVPDYLPYYNNALGMRGQFTQIAVDLLRKYKASKKVNDVRVYLVDQRDNKFLPEIEAWKAMVL
;
A
#
# COMPACT_ATOMS: atom_id res chain seq x y z
N MET A 1 40.92 -33.78 -16.39
CA MET A 1 39.60 -34.19 -15.87
C MET A 1 38.66 -34.55 -17.01
N LYS A 2 38.26 -33.62 -17.89
CA LYS A 2 37.39 -33.92 -19.05
C LYS A 2 37.84 -35.12 -19.88
N GLN A 3 39.09 -35.10 -20.34
CA GLN A 3 39.68 -36.23 -21.08
C GLN A 3 39.64 -37.57 -20.31
N LEU A 4 39.81 -37.54 -18.98
CA LEU A 4 39.75 -38.74 -18.14
C LEU A 4 38.32 -39.32 -18.06
N LEU A 5 37.29 -38.47 -18.13
CA LEU A 5 35.89 -38.92 -18.13
C LEU A 5 35.45 -39.37 -19.54
N ASP A 6 36.03 -38.80 -20.59
CA ASP A 6 35.72 -39.14 -21.99
C ASP A 6 36.34 -40.48 -22.43
N ASP A 7 37.50 -40.85 -21.89
CA ASP A 7 38.29 -42.03 -22.31
C ASP A 7 37.75 -43.38 -21.80
N TYR A 8 36.80 -43.40 -20.86
CA TYR A 8 36.28 -44.62 -20.22
C TYR A 8 34.79 -44.82 -20.47
N HIS A 9 34.36 -46.08 -20.63
CA HIS A 9 32.96 -46.44 -20.86
C HIS A 9 32.49 -47.63 -20.00
N GLY A 10 31.17 -47.81 -19.86
CA GLY A 10 30.59 -49.03 -19.29
C GLY A 10 30.92 -49.28 -17.81
N SER A 11 31.53 -50.43 -17.49
CA SER A 11 31.93 -50.79 -16.11
C SER A 11 33.18 -50.03 -15.65
N GLU A 12 34.16 -49.87 -16.53
CA GLU A 12 35.42 -49.18 -16.21
C GLU A 12 35.17 -47.70 -15.86
N TYR A 13 34.22 -47.06 -16.55
CA TYR A 13 33.76 -45.71 -16.21
C TYR A 13 33.16 -45.62 -14.79
N ARG A 14 32.35 -46.61 -14.39
CA ARG A 14 31.73 -46.64 -13.05
C ARG A 14 32.75 -46.88 -11.94
N GLU A 15 33.73 -47.74 -12.19
CA GLU A 15 34.85 -47.96 -11.27
C GLU A 15 35.70 -46.70 -11.12
N LEU A 16 35.98 -46.01 -12.24
CA LEU A 16 36.69 -44.74 -12.24
C LEU A 16 35.95 -43.67 -11.43
N LEU A 17 34.64 -43.50 -11.64
CA LEU A 17 33.83 -42.54 -10.87
C LEU A 17 33.85 -42.83 -9.36
N THR A 18 33.77 -44.11 -8.99
CA THR A 18 33.87 -44.55 -7.58
C THR A 18 35.24 -44.19 -7.02
N LEU A 19 36.32 -44.58 -7.71
CA LEU A 19 37.69 -44.27 -7.32
C LEU A 19 37.91 -42.76 -7.14
N LEU A 20 37.47 -41.94 -8.09
CA LEU A 20 37.64 -40.49 -8.05
C LEU A 20 36.81 -39.86 -6.92
N SER A 21 35.53 -40.19 -6.81
CA SER A 21 34.64 -39.60 -5.79
C SER A 21 35.07 -39.92 -4.36
N GLU A 22 35.68 -41.08 -4.11
CA GLU A 22 36.13 -41.47 -2.77
C GLU A 22 37.54 -40.98 -2.42
N ASN A 23 38.41 -40.72 -3.42
CA ASN A 23 39.85 -40.53 -3.19
C ASN A 23 40.39 -39.13 -3.53
N ILE A 24 39.63 -38.27 -4.22
CA ILE A 24 40.10 -36.90 -4.47
C ILE A 24 40.14 -36.13 -3.14
N LYS A 25 41.35 -35.72 -2.73
CA LYS A 25 41.57 -34.92 -1.51
C LYS A 25 41.65 -33.42 -1.78
N ASP A 26 42.26 -33.04 -2.89
CA ASP A 26 42.51 -31.65 -3.24
C ASP A 26 41.22 -30.91 -3.64
N LYS A 27 40.93 -29.79 -2.99
CA LYS A 27 39.71 -28.99 -3.22
C LYS A 27 39.61 -28.46 -4.66
N GLU A 28 40.71 -28.02 -5.26
CA GLU A 28 40.68 -27.49 -6.63
C GLU A 28 40.35 -28.61 -7.62
N VAL A 29 40.88 -29.81 -7.37
CA VAL A 29 40.54 -31.01 -8.16
C VAL A 29 39.07 -31.40 -7.95
N LYS A 30 38.54 -31.33 -6.72
CA LYS A 30 37.10 -31.51 -6.46
C LYS A 30 36.25 -30.49 -7.21
N ALA A 31 36.65 -29.21 -7.20
CA ALA A 31 35.97 -28.15 -7.92
C ALA A 31 35.93 -28.41 -9.43
N ALA A 32 37.06 -28.81 -10.02
CA ALA A 32 37.15 -29.16 -11.44
C ALA A 32 36.33 -30.41 -11.79
N TYR A 33 36.23 -31.36 -10.86
CA TYR A 33 35.39 -32.56 -10.99
C TYR A 33 33.91 -32.18 -11.03
N LEU A 34 33.42 -31.38 -10.08
CA LEU A 34 32.04 -30.87 -10.07
C LEU A 34 31.72 -30.03 -11.31
N ASP A 35 32.61 -29.12 -11.71
CA ASP A 35 32.46 -28.29 -12.91
C ASP A 35 32.36 -29.14 -14.20
N SER A 36 32.98 -30.32 -14.21
CA SER A 36 32.90 -31.22 -15.36
C SER A 36 31.49 -31.79 -15.51
N PHE A 37 30.82 -32.19 -14.42
CA PHE A 37 29.43 -32.67 -14.48
C PHE A 37 28.42 -31.57 -14.79
N ILE A 38 28.60 -30.38 -14.22
CA ILE A 38 27.74 -29.22 -14.54
C ILE A 38 27.80 -28.88 -16.04
N ALA A 39 28.95 -29.08 -16.68
CA ALA A 39 29.11 -28.84 -18.11
C ALA A 39 28.57 -29.95 -19.01
N MET A 40 28.16 -31.10 -18.46
CA MET A 40 27.56 -32.19 -19.23
C MET A 40 26.12 -31.83 -19.60
N TRP A 41 25.68 -32.22 -20.80
CA TRP A 41 24.29 -32.02 -21.20
C TRP A 41 23.34 -32.80 -20.28
N TRP A 42 23.72 -34.01 -19.90
CA TRP A 42 22.94 -34.88 -19.01
C TRP A 42 23.89 -35.62 -18.08
N VAL A 43 23.59 -35.61 -16.78
CA VAL A 43 24.23 -36.41 -15.73
C VAL A 43 23.39 -37.65 -15.43
N ARG A 44 23.98 -38.84 -15.52
CA ARG A 44 23.34 -40.14 -15.27
C ARG A 44 23.38 -40.51 -13.79
N GLU A 45 22.53 -41.45 -13.36
CA GLU A 45 22.44 -41.88 -11.96
C GLU A 45 23.79 -42.24 -11.29
N HIS A 46 24.71 -42.90 -11.99
CA HIS A 46 26.04 -43.23 -11.43
C HIS A 46 26.97 -42.02 -11.31
N GLU A 47 26.80 -41.02 -12.16
CA GLU A 47 27.51 -39.74 -12.09
C GLU A 47 26.92 -38.89 -10.96
N GLU A 48 25.59 -38.89 -10.77
CA GLU A 48 24.92 -38.27 -9.63
C GLU A 48 25.40 -38.86 -8.29
N ILE A 49 25.48 -40.20 -8.21
CA ILE A 49 26.05 -40.89 -7.04
C ILE A 49 27.48 -40.41 -6.80
N ALA A 50 28.32 -40.34 -7.84
CA ALA A 50 29.70 -39.91 -7.70
C ALA A 50 29.84 -38.45 -7.23
N ILE A 51 28.97 -37.55 -7.70
CA ILE A 51 28.90 -36.15 -7.23
C ILE A 51 28.60 -36.11 -5.73
N VAL A 52 27.57 -36.85 -5.30
CA VAL A 52 27.14 -36.87 -3.90
C VAL A 52 28.21 -37.51 -3.01
N VAL A 53 28.79 -38.63 -3.42
CA VAL A 53 29.86 -39.33 -2.67
C VAL A 53 31.08 -38.42 -2.51
N LEU A 54 31.47 -37.68 -3.55
CA LEU A 54 32.56 -36.70 -3.45
C LEU A 54 32.27 -35.65 -2.39
N LEU A 55 31.06 -35.10 -2.40
CA LEU A 55 30.65 -34.08 -1.44
C LEU A 55 30.60 -34.66 -0.02
N GLU A 56 30.08 -35.87 0.19
CA GLU A 56 30.05 -36.53 1.51
C GLU A 56 31.45 -36.80 2.07
N HIS A 57 32.43 -37.10 1.22
CA HIS A 57 33.84 -37.25 1.60
C HIS A 57 34.62 -35.93 1.64
N THR A 58 33.92 -34.80 1.51
CA THR A 58 34.50 -33.47 1.67
C THR A 58 34.12 -32.90 3.02
N ASP A 59 35.08 -32.29 3.72
CA ASP A 59 34.78 -31.64 5.00
C ASP A 59 33.81 -30.46 4.80
N ALA A 60 33.13 -30.08 5.87
CA ALA A 60 32.06 -29.07 5.80
C ALA A 60 32.54 -27.72 5.23
N GLN A 61 33.75 -27.27 5.59
CA GLN A 61 34.28 -25.99 5.10
C GLN A 61 34.57 -26.02 3.61
N ASP A 62 35.19 -27.09 3.12
CA ASP A 62 35.41 -27.26 1.69
C ASP A 62 34.07 -27.48 0.94
N GLN A 63 33.09 -28.20 1.51
CA GLN A 63 31.74 -28.31 0.93
C GLN A 63 31.10 -26.92 0.74
N TYR A 64 31.17 -26.08 1.77
CA TYR A 64 30.66 -24.71 1.75
C TYR A 64 31.32 -23.88 0.64
N GLU A 65 32.64 -23.89 0.57
CA GLU A 65 33.39 -23.13 -0.42
C GLU A 65 33.14 -23.63 -1.85
N LEU A 66 33.07 -24.95 -2.04
CA LEU A 66 32.81 -25.56 -3.34
C LEU A 66 31.43 -25.20 -3.86
N LEU A 67 30.38 -25.40 -3.05
CA LEU A 67 28.99 -25.24 -3.50
C LEU A 67 28.59 -23.77 -3.70
N ARG A 68 29.17 -22.83 -2.95
CA ARG A 68 28.86 -21.38 -3.09
C ARG A 68 29.54 -20.72 -4.29
N GLN A 69 30.61 -21.30 -4.81
CA GLN A 69 31.27 -20.78 -6.01
C GLN A 69 30.49 -21.15 -7.27
N LYS A 70 30.54 -20.30 -8.29
CA LYS A 70 29.99 -20.56 -9.65
C LYS A 70 28.55 -21.10 -9.69
N ASN A 71 27.71 -20.71 -8.73
CA ASN A 71 26.31 -21.18 -8.65
C ASN A 71 26.14 -22.72 -8.56
N ARG A 72 27.17 -23.46 -8.12
CA ARG A 72 27.16 -24.93 -8.14
C ARG A 72 25.98 -25.54 -7.38
N THR A 73 25.49 -24.89 -6.31
CA THR A 73 24.29 -25.36 -5.60
C THR A 73 23.06 -25.49 -6.52
N SER A 74 22.82 -24.51 -7.39
CA SER A 74 21.66 -24.55 -8.29
C SER A 74 21.90 -25.52 -9.45
N GLU A 75 23.07 -25.41 -10.09
CA GLU A 75 23.40 -26.24 -11.26
C GLU A 75 23.38 -27.74 -10.94
N LEU A 76 23.95 -28.14 -9.79
CA LEU A 76 23.96 -29.54 -9.38
C LEU A 76 22.57 -30.00 -8.91
N ARG A 77 21.75 -29.12 -8.34
CA ARG A 77 20.36 -29.46 -8.00
C ARG A 77 19.54 -29.78 -9.25
N ASP A 78 19.77 -29.06 -10.34
CA ASP A 78 19.10 -29.31 -11.62
C ASP A 78 19.63 -30.57 -12.31
N ALA A 79 20.89 -30.94 -12.06
CA ALA A 79 21.53 -32.12 -12.63
C ALA A 79 21.26 -33.44 -11.86
N ILE A 80 20.90 -33.40 -10.58
CA ILE A 80 20.71 -34.58 -9.72
C ILE A 80 19.22 -34.86 -9.53
N ASP A 81 18.66 -35.78 -10.33
CA ASP A 81 17.23 -36.09 -10.37
C ASP A 81 16.86 -37.47 -9.79
N ALA A 82 17.84 -38.35 -9.58
CA ALA A 82 17.63 -39.66 -8.98
C ALA A 82 17.33 -39.52 -7.48
N ARG A 83 16.23 -40.15 -7.04
CA ARG A 83 15.64 -39.93 -5.71
C ARG A 83 16.63 -40.03 -4.53
N ASP A 84 17.50 -41.04 -4.52
CA ASP A 84 18.46 -41.25 -3.43
C ASP A 84 19.61 -40.23 -3.47
N PRO A 85 20.33 -40.04 -4.60
CA PRO A 85 21.28 -38.94 -4.76
C PRO A 85 20.71 -37.57 -4.41
N THR A 86 19.52 -37.20 -4.90
CA THR A 86 18.91 -35.89 -4.59
C THR A 86 18.67 -35.74 -3.08
N LEU A 87 18.22 -36.80 -2.39
CA LEU A 87 17.97 -36.74 -0.95
C LEU A 87 19.26 -36.50 -0.16
N ARG A 88 20.34 -37.18 -0.53
CA ARG A 88 21.66 -37.01 0.10
C ARG A 88 22.24 -35.64 -0.22
N TYR A 89 22.14 -35.20 -1.48
CA TYR A 89 22.56 -33.87 -1.91
C TYR A 89 21.88 -32.75 -1.11
N GLU A 90 20.55 -32.79 -0.95
CA GLU A 90 19.83 -31.76 -0.21
C GLU A 90 20.16 -31.73 1.30
N LYS A 91 20.64 -32.84 1.87
CA LYS A 91 21.19 -32.85 3.23
C LYS A 91 22.53 -32.12 3.30
N ILE A 92 23.38 -32.27 2.28
CA ILE A 92 24.66 -31.57 2.17
C ILE A 92 24.42 -30.07 2.00
N VAL A 93 23.51 -29.67 1.11
CA VAL A 93 23.08 -28.27 0.98
C VAL A 93 22.54 -27.74 2.32
N GLY A 94 21.79 -28.59 3.02
CA GLY A 94 21.35 -28.37 4.39
C GLY A 94 22.48 -27.88 5.32
N GLY A 95 23.58 -28.65 5.35
CA GLY A 95 24.79 -28.35 6.11
C GLY A 95 25.52 -27.10 5.64
N VAL A 96 25.67 -26.92 4.32
CA VAL A 96 26.30 -25.73 3.72
C VAL A 96 25.55 -24.45 4.10
N ASN A 97 24.21 -24.48 4.08
CA ASN A 97 23.37 -23.35 4.47
C ASN A 97 23.49 -23.02 5.96
N LEU A 98 23.59 -24.03 6.84
CA LEU A 98 23.86 -23.79 8.26
C LEU A 98 25.22 -23.11 8.46
N GLN A 99 26.26 -23.58 7.77
CA GLN A 99 27.59 -22.99 7.83
C GLN A 99 27.64 -21.57 7.27
N HIS A 100 26.92 -21.32 6.17
CA HIS A 100 26.77 -19.99 5.60
C HIS A 100 26.19 -19.01 6.63
N GLY A 101 25.09 -19.39 7.30
CA GLY A 101 24.50 -18.56 8.33
C GLY A 101 25.43 -18.31 9.51
N GLU A 102 26.17 -19.31 9.98
CA GLU A 102 27.15 -19.14 11.07
C GLU A 102 28.30 -18.19 10.67
N GLN A 103 28.79 -18.27 9.43
CA GLN A 103 29.79 -17.33 8.92
C GLN A 103 29.21 -15.90 8.84
N LEU A 104 27.99 -15.73 8.34
CA LEU A 104 27.31 -14.44 8.27
C LEU A 104 27.11 -13.80 9.64
N LYS A 105 26.87 -14.58 10.69
CA LYS A 105 26.78 -14.07 12.07
C LYS A 105 28.05 -13.31 12.49
N THR A 106 29.20 -13.75 11.99
CA THR A 106 30.50 -13.11 12.25
C THR A 106 30.80 -12.00 11.24
N GLN A 107 30.43 -12.18 9.96
CA GLN A 107 30.74 -11.25 8.87
C GLN A 107 29.77 -10.05 8.76
N LEU A 108 28.52 -10.15 9.22
CA LEU A 108 27.58 -9.01 9.24
C LEU A 108 28.19 -7.82 10.01
N SER A 109 28.88 -8.10 11.12
CA SER A 109 29.65 -7.09 11.86
C SER A 109 30.74 -6.41 11.03
N ALA A 110 31.30 -7.05 10.01
CA ALA A 110 32.31 -6.48 9.11
C ALA A 110 31.68 -5.74 7.91
N ILE A 111 30.61 -6.28 7.32
CA ILE A 111 29.84 -5.67 6.22
C ILE A 111 29.34 -4.28 6.64
N PHE A 112 28.76 -4.16 7.82
CA PHE A 112 28.24 -2.89 8.33
C PHE A 112 29.34 -1.95 8.87
N LYS A 113 30.53 -2.45 9.25
CA LYS A 113 31.66 -1.61 9.69
C LYS A 113 32.24 -0.77 8.55
N LEU A 114 32.17 -1.23 7.30
CA LEU A 114 32.63 -0.48 6.12
C LEU A 114 31.69 0.69 5.80
N GLU A 115 30.37 0.46 5.85
CA GLU A 115 29.36 1.53 5.70
C GLU A 115 29.38 2.51 6.88
N ALA A 116 29.57 2.02 8.11
CA ALA A 116 29.69 2.84 9.31
C ALA A 116 30.94 3.75 9.30
N LYS A 117 32.08 3.28 8.75
CA LYS A 117 33.29 4.09 8.63
C LYS A 117 33.14 5.23 7.62
N GLY A 118 32.36 5.05 6.55
CA GLY A 118 32.02 6.12 5.60
C GLY A 118 31.12 7.21 6.22
N ALA A 119 30.32 6.84 7.23
CA ALA A 119 29.40 7.73 7.94
C ALA A 119 29.96 8.33 9.25
N ALA A 120 31.15 7.91 9.68
CA ALA A 120 31.79 8.34 10.92
C ALA A 120 32.40 9.75 10.80
N GLY A 121 31.56 10.72 10.46
CA GLY A 121 31.79 12.15 10.64
C GLY A 121 30.71 12.73 11.55
N LYS A 122 30.79 12.45 12.86
CA LYS A 122 29.95 13.04 13.94
C LYS A 122 28.51 12.52 14.15
N GLN A 123 28.13 11.33 13.68
CA GLN A 123 26.70 10.98 13.57
C GLN A 123 26.17 9.81 14.41
N ARG A 124 27.01 8.90 14.97
CA ARG A 124 26.61 7.90 16.00
C ARG A 124 27.75 7.53 16.93
N THR A 125 27.43 7.06 18.13
CA THR A 125 28.39 6.47 19.07
C THR A 125 28.70 5.02 18.69
N GLN A 126 29.89 4.53 19.07
CA GLN A 126 30.27 3.12 18.84
C GLN A 126 29.31 2.12 19.53
N ALA A 127 28.67 2.53 20.63
CA ALA A 127 27.71 1.71 21.37
C ALA A 127 26.41 1.49 20.57
N GLU A 128 25.91 2.53 19.89
CA GLU A 128 24.70 2.42 19.06
C GLU A 128 24.94 1.57 17.81
N ILE A 129 26.11 1.74 17.18
CA ILE A 129 26.54 0.88 16.07
C ILE A 129 26.57 -0.58 16.56
N LYS A 130 27.18 -0.84 17.71
CA LYS A 130 27.23 -2.19 18.30
C LYS A 130 25.83 -2.76 18.55
N ALA A 131 24.90 -1.97 19.08
CA ALA A 131 23.55 -2.44 19.40
C ALA A 131 22.76 -2.89 18.15
N LEU A 132 22.89 -2.18 17.03
CA LEU A 132 22.29 -2.59 15.76
C LEU A 132 22.88 -3.89 15.23
N LEU A 133 24.21 -4.03 15.31
CA LEU A 133 24.90 -5.26 14.90
C LEU A 133 24.47 -6.45 15.78
N ASP A 134 24.31 -6.23 17.08
CA ASP A 134 23.84 -7.27 18.02
C ASP A 134 22.39 -7.69 17.70
N ALA A 135 21.52 -6.76 17.28
CA ALA A 135 20.14 -7.06 16.88
C ALA A 135 20.06 -7.86 15.58
N ALA A 136 20.79 -7.45 14.54
CA ALA A 136 20.88 -8.19 13.28
C ALA A 136 21.47 -9.59 13.49
N ALA A 137 22.50 -9.72 14.33
CA ALA A 137 23.09 -11.00 14.70
C ALA A 137 22.10 -11.91 15.44
N LYS A 138 21.18 -11.33 16.24
CA LYS A 138 20.13 -12.07 16.93
C LYS A 138 19.08 -12.61 15.96
N GLU A 139 18.56 -11.79 15.05
CA GLU A 139 17.56 -12.23 14.06
C GLU A 139 18.11 -13.33 13.15
N LEU A 140 19.38 -13.21 12.74
CA LEU A 140 20.05 -14.26 12.00
C LEU A 140 20.19 -15.55 12.83
N ALA A 141 20.51 -15.43 14.12
CA ALA A 141 20.59 -16.59 15.01
C ALA A 141 19.23 -17.28 15.19
N ASP A 142 18.14 -16.50 15.27
CA ASP A 142 16.79 -17.02 15.39
C ASP A 142 16.35 -17.77 14.10
N GLU A 143 16.63 -17.22 12.91
CA GLU A 143 16.36 -17.91 11.63
C GLU A 143 17.21 -19.18 11.49
N LEU A 144 18.48 -19.18 11.94
CA LEU A 144 19.33 -20.38 11.94
C LEU A 144 18.79 -21.50 12.84
N LEU A 145 18.28 -21.14 14.02
CA LEU A 145 17.67 -22.08 14.95
C LEU A 145 16.39 -22.68 14.34
N ASP A 146 15.54 -21.84 13.75
CA ASP A 146 14.32 -22.29 13.08
C ASP A 146 14.62 -23.19 11.87
N TYR A 147 15.58 -22.79 11.04
CA TYR A 147 16.02 -23.58 9.89
C TYR A 147 16.59 -24.94 10.32
N ARG A 148 17.46 -24.98 11.32
CA ARG A 148 17.99 -26.23 11.88
C ARG A 148 16.87 -27.15 12.37
N ARG A 149 15.84 -26.59 13.03
CA ARG A 149 14.66 -27.34 13.46
C ARG A 149 13.91 -27.93 12.26
N ARG A 150 13.53 -27.10 11.28
CA ARG A 150 12.80 -27.54 10.07
C ARG A 150 13.56 -28.62 9.31
N LEU A 151 14.87 -28.45 9.13
CA LEU A 151 15.72 -29.42 8.46
C LEU A 151 15.81 -30.75 9.24
N ASN A 152 15.96 -30.70 10.56
CA ASN A 152 15.98 -31.89 11.41
C ASN A 152 14.64 -32.63 11.42
N GLU A 153 13.51 -31.91 11.41
CA GLU A 153 12.18 -32.51 11.33
C GLU A 153 11.97 -33.21 9.98
N ALA A 154 12.32 -32.56 8.88
CA ALA A 154 12.22 -33.14 7.54
C ALA A 154 13.16 -34.33 7.34
N THR A 155 14.38 -34.29 7.86
CA THR A 155 15.34 -35.39 7.71
C THR A 155 15.00 -36.62 8.55
N LYS A 156 14.25 -36.45 9.65
CA LYS A 156 13.79 -37.55 10.52
C LYS A 156 12.48 -38.19 10.05
N ASP A 157 11.69 -37.49 9.23
CA ASP A 157 10.46 -38.05 8.69
C ASP A 157 10.78 -39.03 7.53
N PRO A 158 10.53 -40.34 7.69
CA PRO A 158 10.78 -41.32 6.63
C PRO A 158 9.91 -41.09 5.37
N LYS A 159 8.86 -40.26 5.47
CA LYS A 159 8.00 -39.88 4.35
C LYS A 159 8.47 -38.62 3.63
N ALA A 160 9.41 -37.85 4.19
CA ALA A 160 9.92 -36.66 3.54
C ALA A 160 10.79 -37.05 2.33
N GLY A 161 10.32 -36.69 1.15
CA GLY A 161 11.09 -36.81 -0.08
C GLY A 161 12.13 -35.71 -0.25
N PRO A 162 13.08 -35.85 -1.20
CA PRO A 162 14.10 -34.84 -1.50
C PRO A 162 13.51 -33.44 -1.74
N GLY A 163 12.37 -33.34 -2.44
CA GLY A 163 11.69 -32.07 -2.70
C GLY A 163 11.23 -31.32 -1.44
N ALA A 164 10.95 -32.02 -0.33
CA ALA A 164 10.60 -31.37 0.93
C ALA A 164 11.82 -30.67 1.56
N ILE A 165 12.98 -31.32 1.52
CA ILE A 165 14.24 -30.74 2.02
C ILE A 165 14.70 -29.59 1.11
N ALA A 166 14.65 -29.78 -0.21
CA ALA A 166 14.97 -28.74 -1.19
C ALA A 166 14.15 -27.47 -0.96
N LYS A 167 12.84 -27.61 -0.71
CA LYS A 167 11.96 -26.48 -0.41
C LYS A 167 12.38 -25.73 0.87
N ILE A 168 12.79 -26.46 1.91
CA ILE A 168 13.28 -25.85 3.16
C ILE A 168 14.59 -25.09 2.91
N ASN A 169 15.52 -25.68 2.15
CA ASN A 169 16.79 -25.05 1.79
C ASN A 169 16.59 -23.77 0.98
N GLN A 170 15.79 -23.82 -0.09
CA GLN A 170 15.46 -22.66 -0.93
C GLN A 170 14.71 -21.57 -0.15
N GLU A 171 13.80 -21.96 0.75
CA GLU A 171 13.10 -20.99 1.59
C GLU A 171 14.07 -20.28 2.55
N PHE A 172 14.99 -21.02 3.17
CA PHE A 172 16.02 -20.44 4.03
C PHE A 172 16.94 -19.49 3.26
N GLU A 173 17.45 -19.88 2.09
CA GLU A 173 18.28 -19.03 1.22
C GLU A 173 17.56 -17.71 0.88
N ARG A 174 16.29 -17.81 0.44
CA ARG A 174 15.47 -16.62 0.13
C ARG A 174 15.24 -15.73 1.36
N ARG A 175 14.96 -16.31 2.52
CA ARG A 175 14.74 -15.56 3.77
C ARG A 175 16.03 -14.90 4.24
N LEU A 176 17.16 -15.58 4.12
CA LEU A 176 18.47 -15.07 4.47
C LEU A 176 18.88 -13.90 3.57
N ASP A 177 18.73 -14.03 2.26
CA ASP A 177 19.00 -12.94 1.30
C ASP A 177 18.11 -11.72 1.59
N ARG A 178 16.83 -11.97 1.86
CA ARG A 178 15.89 -10.90 2.25
C ARG A 178 16.31 -10.23 3.55
N LEU A 179 16.65 -10.99 4.58
CA LEU A 179 17.11 -10.46 5.87
C LEU A 179 18.35 -9.57 5.68
N ILE A 180 19.31 -9.98 4.85
CA ILE A 180 20.51 -9.18 4.55
C ILE A 180 20.12 -7.86 3.86
N VAL A 181 19.22 -7.90 2.87
CA VAL A 181 18.74 -6.70 2.17
C VAL A 181 17.98 -5.77 3.12
N ASP A 182 17.03 -6.32 3.88
CA ASP A 182 16.21 -5.59 4.83
C ASP A 182 17.11 -4.91 5.88
N LYS A 183 18.12 -5.60 6.40
CA LYS A 183 19.08 -5.02 7.36
C LYS A 183 20.01 -3.97 6.76
N LYS A 184 20.41 -4.11 5.49
CA LYS A 184 21.14 -3.05 4.77
C LYS A 184 20.29 -1.80 4.58
N LEU A 185 19.01 -1.98 4.23
CA LEU A 185 18.07 -0.88 4.06
C LEU A 185 17.78 -0.20 5.40
N GLU A 186 17.48 -0.97 6.45
CA GLU A 186 17.30 -0.49 7.82
C GLU A 186 18.51 0.36 8.25
N PHE A 187 19.72 -0.18 8.09
CA PHE A 187 20.96 0.53 8.44
C PHE A 187 21.16 1.82 7.63
N GLY A 188 20.99 1.77 6.30
CA GLY A 188 21.20 2.92 5.42
C GLY A 188 20.16 4.03 5.63
N TRP A 189 18.91 3.67 5.90
CA TRP A 189 17.83 4.61 6.17
C TRP A 189 17.92 5.20 7.57
N GLU A 190 18.24 4.38 8.59
CA GLU A 190 18.54 4.84 9.93
C GLU A 190 19.74 5.80 9.98
N LEU A 191 20.68 5.66 9.05
CA LEU A 191 21.79 6.61 8.91
C LEU A 191 21.30 7.94 8.31
N ARG A 192 20.58 7.88 7.18
CA ARG A 192 20.12 9.06 6.44
C ARG A 192 19.17 9.94 7.24
N TYR A 193 18.14 9.34 7.83
CA TYR A 193 17.08 10.12 8.48
C TYR A 193 17.48 10.59 9.88
N ASN A 194 18.30 9.83 10.62
CA ASN A 194 18.84 10.29 11.91
C ASN A 194 19.71 11.56 11.72
N VAL A 195 20.39 11.70 10.57
CA VAL A 195 21.14 12.93 10.22
C VAL A 195 20.22 14.12 9.96
N GLU A 196 19.15 13.93 9.18
CA GLU A 196 18.19 14.99 8.89
C GLU A 196 17.46 15.46 10.17
N PHE A 197 17.09 14.52 11.04
CA PHE A 197 16.47 14.79 12.33
C PHE A 197 17.41 15.49 13.31
N ASN A 198 18.64 15.02 13.49
CA ASN A 198 19.60 15.64 14.40
C ASN A 198 19.98 17.05 13.97
N ARG A 199 20.00 17.33 12.66
CA ARG A 199 20.20 18.68 12.14
C ARG A 199 19.05 19.60 12.56
N LEU A 200 17.80 19.20 12.35
CA LEU A 200 16.63 19.97 12.79
C LEU A 200 16.58 20.15 14.31
N LEU A 201 16.89 19.10 15.07
CA LEU A 201 16.92 19.16 16.54
C LEU A 201 18.03 20.08 17.06
N LYS A 202 19.18 20.11 16.39
CA LYS A 202 20.27 21.04 16.73
C LYS A 202 19.90 22.48 16.43
N ASP A 203 19.23 22.73 15.30
CA ASP A 203 18.75 24.06 14.92
C ASP A 203 17.59 24.53 15.83
N ALA A 204 16.81 23.59 16.38
CA ALA A 204 15.69 23.82 17.29
C ALA A 204 16.04 23.71 18.79
N TYR A 205 17.32 23.52 19.15
CA TYR A 205 17.72 23.35 20.54
C TYR A 205 17.73 24.70 21.27
N GLY A 206 16.93 24.80 22.34
CA GLY A 206 16.79 26.04 23.13
C GLY A 206 15.84 27.08 22.53
N THR A 207 15.14 26.75 21.45
CA THR A 207 14.13 27.61 20.81
C THR A 207 12.74 26.98 20.94
N THR A 208 11.70 27.83 21.03
CA THR A 208 10.31 27.38 21.03
C THR A 208 9.97 26.80 19.66
N TRP A 209 9.42 25.59 19.63
CA TRP A 209 9.07 24.92 18.39
C TRP A 209 7.85 25.57 17.76
N THR A 210 7.94 25.88 16.46
CA THR A 210 6.85 26.47 15.69
C THR A 210 6.04 25.38 14.97
N GLU A 211 4.82 25.71 14.51
CA GLU A 211 4.04 24.81 13.64
C GLU A 211 4.81 24.42 12.37
N THR A 212 5.69 25.30 11.88
CA THR A 212 6.57 25.04 10.74
C THR A 212 7.62 23.96 11.08
N ASP A 213 8.16 23.97 12.30
CA ASP A 213 9.12 22.96 12.76
C ASP A 213 8.43 21.60 12.92
N LEU A 214 7.22 21.59 13.48
CA LEU A 214 6.39 20.38 13.60
C LEU A 214 6.02 19.83 12.22
N ALA A 215 5.62 20.69 11.28
CA ALA A 215 5.33 20.28 9.91
C ALA A 215 6.59 19.79 9.16
N ALA A 216 7.77 20.31 9.50
CA ALA A 216 9.04 19.82 8.97
C ALA A 216 9.38 18.43 9.52
N PHE A 217 9.11 18.18 10.81
CA PHE A 217 9.21 16.84 11.39
C PHE A 217 8.23 15.86 10.74
N ASP A 218 6.96 16.23 10.58
CA ASP A 218 5.95 15.40 9.92
C ASP A 218 6.35 15.07 8.48
N LYS A 219 6.90 16.03 7.73
CA LYS A 219 7.40 15.79 6.37
C LYS A 219 8.58 14.83 6.31
N ILE A 220 9.40 14.73 7.36
CA ILE A 220 10.48 13.74 7.40
C ILE A 220 9.92 12.38 7.83
N LEU A 221 9.02 12.33 8.81
CA LEU A 221 8.33 11.11 9.22
C LEU A 221 7.56 10.47 8.05
N GLN A 222 6.89 11.28 7.23
CA GLN A 222 6.20 10.83 6.02
C GLN A 222 7.13 10.26 4.94
N LYS A 223 8.43 10.60 4.98
CA LYS A 223 9.44 10.10 4.03
C LYS A 223 10.13 8.83 4.52
N ILE A 224 9.87 8.40 5.76
CA ILE A 224 10.34 7.11 6.27
C ILE A 224 9.38 6.05 5.72
N PRO A 225 9.84 5.12 4.87
CA PRO A 225 9.05 3.98 4.43
C PRO A 225 8.41 3.26 5.63
N ALA A 226 7.11 2.97 5.53
CA ALA A 226 6.32 2.45 6.65
C ALA A 226 6.94 1.17 7.25
N ASP A 227 7.50 0.33 6.40
CA ASP A 227 8.20 -0.93 6.67
C ASP A 227 9.46 -0.82 7.57
N ILE A 228 10.09 0.35 7.69
CA ILE A 228 11.26 0.57 8.57
C ILE A 228 10.85 0.69 10.04
N LEU A 229 9.74 1.39 10.30
CA LEU A 229 9.22 1.54 11.67
C LEU A 229 8.81 0.19 12.27
N HIS A 230 8.68 -0.84 11.44
CA HIS A 230 8.37 -2.21 11.85
C HIS A 230 9.61 -3.13 11.97
N ALA A 231 10.76 -2.78 11.38
CA ALA A 231 11.93 -3.68 11.28
C ALA A 231 12.84 -3.68 12.53
N ASN A 232 12.72 -2.67 13.40
CA ASN A 232 13.45 -2.60 14.65
C ASN A 232 12.46 -2.55 15.83
N PRO A 233 12.18 -3.68 16.51
CA PRO A 233 11.24 -3.73 17.62
C PRO A 233 11.73 -2.97 18.87
N LYS A 234 12.92 -2.36 18.84
CA LYS A 234 13.45 -1.44 19.86
C LYS A 234 13.50 0.02 19.43
N PHE A 235 13.20 0.33 18.16
CA PHE A 235 13.14 1.70 17.68
C PHE A 235 11.80 2.30 18.10
N HIS A 236 11.74 2.75 19.35
CA HIS A 236 10.50 3.19 19.98
C HIS A 236 10.24 4.70 19.87
N ALA A 237 11.27 5.56 19.73
CA ALA A 237 11.16 7.02 19.56
C ALA A 237 12.52 7.74 19.46
N PHE A 238 12.50 9.04 19.10
CA PHE A 238 13.57 10.01 19.39
C PHE A 238 13.82 10.13 20.89
N LEU A 239 15.08 10.01 21.32
CA LEU A 239 15.47 10.25 22.71
C LEU A 239 15.86 11.72 22.91
N ARG A 240 15.20 12.41 23.85
CA ARG A 240 15.61 13.71 24.38
C ARG A 240 16.53 13.51 25.61
N GLY A 241 17.51 14.41 25.75
CA GLY A 241 18.71 14.28 26.58
C GLY A 241 18.49 14.02 28.07
N LYS A 242 19.42 13.25 28.64
CA LYS A 242 19.47 12.69 30.01
C LYS A 242 19.58 13.70 31.17
N GLU A 243 19.36 15.00 30.96
CA GLU A 243 19.78 16.01 31.94
C GLU A 243 18.67 16.87 32.55
N HIS A 244 17.42 16.85 32.03
CA HIS A 244 16.35 17.73 32.55
C HIS A 244 14.94 17.08 32.59
N PRO A 245 14.60 16.35 33.68
CA PRO A 245 13.40 15.51 33.79
C PRO A 245 12.05 16.24 34.00
N LYS A 246 11.95 17.57 33.81
CA LYS A 246 10.71 18.35 34.07
C LYS A 246 10.27 19.29 32.93
N LEU A 247 10.90 19.23 31.75
CA LEU A 247 10.65 20.20 30.68
C LEU A 247 9.95 19.56 29.48
N GLY A 248 8.61 19.52 29.53
CA GLY A 248 7.77 19.40 28.34
C GLY A 248 7.88 20.64 27.45
N GLY A 249 7.51 20.51 26.17
CA GLY A 249 7.39 21.66 25.27
C GLY A 249 6.03 22.35 25.42
N TRP A 250 5.96 23.63 25.06
CA TRP A 250 4.75 24.46 25.15
C TRP A 250 4.21 24.78 23.74
N SER A 251 2.93 24.53 23.50
CA SER A 251 2.20 24.98 22.29
C SER A 251 1.42 26.26 22.58
N SER A 252 1.47 27.24 21.68
CA SER A 252 0.71 28.50 21.78
C SER A 252 -0.81 28.31 21.71
N SER A 253 -1.27 27.21 21.10
CA SER A 253 -2.70 26.92 20.92
C SER A 253 -3.26 25.88 21.89
N LYS A 254 -2.40 25.06 22.53
CA LYS A 254 -2.83 23.90 23.33
C LYS A 254 -2.16 23.76 24.70
N GLY A 255 -1.31 24.70 25.10
CA GLY A 255 -0.59 24.59 26.37
C GLY A 255 0.51 23.53 26.35
N MET A 256 0.85 22.98 27.51
CA MET A 256 1.94 22.02 27.69
C MET A 256 1.63 20.69 26.99
N ILE A 257 2.47 20.29 26.04
CA ILE A 257 2.35 18.99 25.37
C ILE A 257 3.31 18.02 26.06
N ALA A 258 2.74 17.04 26.77
CA ALA A 258 3.49 15.94 27.38
C ALA A 258 3.76 14.86 26.31
N VAL A 259 5.02 14.49 26.13
CA VAL A 259 5.40 13.26 25.41
C VAL A 259 5.92 12.30 26.47
N PHE A 260 5.12 11.31 26.82
CA PHE A 260 5.36 10.39 27.93
C PHE A 260 6.52 9.42 27.63
N GLY A 261 7.34 9.16 28.65
CA GLY A 261 8.34 8.08 28.67
C GLY A 261 7.75 6.79 29.28
N ASP A 262 8.30 5.64 28.88
CA ASP A 262 7.94 4.27 29.29
C ASP A 262 6.60 3.71 28.80
N LEU A 263 6.37 3.71 27.49
CA LEU A 263 5.26 2.96 26.87
C LEU A 263 5.55 1.45 26.92
N ASN A 264 4.99 0.75 27.91
CA ASN A 264 4.86 -0.71 27.88
C ASN A 264 3.67 -1.12 26.98
N LEU A 265 3.55 -2.42 26.65
CA LEU A 265 2.50 -2.92 25.74
C LEU A 265 1.08 -2.46 26.12
N SER A 266 0.76 -2.35 27.41
CA SER A 266 -0.54 -1.87 27.89
C SER A 266 -0.78 -0.43 27.48
N THR A 267 0.21 0.45 27.75
CA THR A 267 0.10 1.86 27.37
C THR A 267 0.07 2.04 25.86
N THR A 268 0.84 1.26 25.08
CA THR A 268 0.77 1.30 23.61
C THR A 268 -0.61 0.92 23.10
N LEU A 269 -1.22 -0.13 23.64
CA LEU A 269 -2.55 -0.57 23.24
C LEU A 269 -3.62 0.43 23.67
N HIS A 270 -3.48 1.04 24.84
CA HIS A 270 -4.32 2.13 25.31
C HIS A 270 -4.33 3.31 24.31
N GLU A 271 -3.14 3.83 23.97
CA GLU A 271 -3.01 4.91 22.98
C GLU A 271 -3.51 4.51 21.58
N LEU A 272 -3.34 3.25 21.19
CA LEU A 272 -3.91 2.74 19.95
C LEU A 272 -5.44 2.74 19.99
N GLY A 273 -6.04 2.42 21.15
CA GLY A 273 -7.47 2.56 21.39
C GLY A 273 -7.94 4.00 21.17
N HIS A 274 -7.19 5.00 21.63
CA HIS A 274 -7.48 6.41 21.34
C HIS A 274 -7.46 6.73 19.84
N ASN A 275 -6.43 6.27 19.13
CA ASN A 275 -6.36 6.49 17.68
C ASN A 275 -7.51 5.85 16.91
N ILE A 276 -8.03 4.71 17.37
CA ILE A 276 -9.18 4.04 16.74
C ILE A 276 -10.45 4.87 16.93
N HIS A 277 -10.75 5.31 18.14
CA HIS A 277 -12.01 6.01 18.41
C HIS A 277 -12.00 7.45 17.87
N HIS A 278 -10.84 8.12 17.84
CA HIS A 278 -10.68 9.40 17.12
C HIS A 278 -10.83 9.26 15.60
N GLY A 279 -10.64 8.05 15.05
CA GLY A 279 -10.80 7.77 13.62
C GLY A 279 -12.25 7.51 13.18
N ASP A 280 -13.19 7.32 14.11
CA ASP A 280 -14.59 7.01 13.80
C ASP A 280 -15.54 7.44 14.94
N ASP A 281 -16.03 8.69 14.87
CA ASP A 281 -16.95 9.28 15.86
C ASP A 281 -18.21 8.44 16.10
N LYS A 282 -18.70 7.76 15.05
CA LYS A 282 -19.90 6.92 15.15
C LYS A 282 -19.60 5.66 15.97
N LEU A 283 -18.48 5.00 15.70
CA LEU A 283 -18.00 3.86 16.49
C LEU A 283 -17.86 4.26 17.96
N TYR A 284 -17.22 5.41 18.23
CA TYR A 284 -17.07 5.91 19.59
C TYR A 284 -18.42 6.20 20.24
N ALA A 285 -19.34 6.88 19.54
CA ALA A 285 -20.67 7.17 20.04
C ALA A 285 -21.49 5.89 20.36
N GLU A 286 -21.34 4.82 19.59
CA GLU A 286 -21.97 3.54 19.86
C GLU A 286 -21.36 2.83 21.07
N PHE A 287 -20.03 2.87 21.24
CA PHE A 287 -19.36 2.30 22.41
C PHE A 287 -19.80 2.99 23.71
N ARG A 288 -19.88 4.32 23.73
CA ARG A 288 -20.26 5.10 24.92
C ARG A 288 -21.61 4.71 25.50
N LYS A 289 -22.56 4.28 24.65
CA LYS A 289 -23.87 3.80 25.06
C LYS A 289 -23.80 2.55 25.93
N LEU A 290 -22.74 1.74 25.82
CA LEU A 290 -22.57 0.52 26.62
C LEU A 290 -22.35 0.80 28.12
N SER A 291 -21.81 1.97 28.44
CA SER A 291 -21.57 2.45 29.81
C SER A 291 -22.57 3.53 30.24
N GLY A 292 -23.49 3.92 29.36
CA GLY A 292 -24.40 5.05 29.60
C GLY A 292 -23.69 6.42 29.66
N TRP A 293 -22.52 6.57 29.03
CA TRP A 293 -21.76 7.82 29.06
C TRP A 293 -22.52 8.97 28.39
N ARG A 294 -22.69 10.09 29.10
CA ARG A 294 -23.28 11.35 28.59
C ARG A 294 -22.51 12.55 29.13
N TRP A 295 -22.24 13.52 28.26
CA TRP A 295 -21.75 14.85 28.64
C TRP A 295 -22.92 15.71 29.11
N LEU A 296 -22.69 16.43 30.19
CA LEU A 296 -23.62 17.35 30.81
C LEU A 296 -22.94 18.72 30.91
N THR A 297 -23.67 19.73 30.47
CA THR A 297 -23.42 21.14 30.78
C THR A 297 -23.97 21.46 32.17
N SER A 298 -23.63 22.62 32.73
CA SER A 298 -24.27 23.11 33.94
C SER A 298 -25.79 23.28 33.78
N ASP A 299 -26.26 23.61 32.57
CA ASP A 299 -27.69 23.77 32.28
C ASP A 299 -28.44 22.42 32.30
N ASP A 300 -27.78 21.31 31.91
CA ASP A 300 -28.37 19.97 32.01
C ASP A 300 -28.72 19.62 33.47
N PHE A 301 -27.98 20.14 34.46
CA PHE A 301 -28.32 19.95 35.88
C PHE A 301 -29.59 20.69 36.29
N VAL A 302 -29.92 21.79 35.61
CA VAL A 302 -31.15 22.55 35.85
C VAL A 302 -32.34 21.89 35.13
N THR A 303 -32.13 21.31 33.96
CA THR A 303 -33.23 20.73 33.16
C THR A 303 -33.55 19.28 33.51
N ASP A 304 -32.55 18.46 33.81
CA ASP A 304 -32.72 17.00 33.87
C ASP A 304 -32.97 16.49 35.30
N PHE A 305 -32.82 17.35 36.32
CA PHE A 305 -32.92 16.98 37.73
C PHE A 305 -34.22 17.52 38.35
N PRO A 306 -35.13 16.65 38.80
CA PRO A 306 -36.38 17.09 39.44
C PRO A 306 -36.16 17.85 40.75
N ASP A 307 -35.10 17.52 41.50
CA ASP A 307 -34.73 18.16 42.76
C ASP A 307 -33.56 19.14 42.55
N GLN A 308 -33.92 20.39 42.27
CA GLN A 308 -32.97 21.47 41.98
C GLN A 308 -31.97 21.73 43.10
N LYS A 309 -32.37 21.55 44.36
CA LYS A 309 -31.48 21.78 45.50
C LYS A 309 -30.40 20.70 45.55
N LYS A 310 -30.75 19.46 45.27
CA LYS A 310 -29.76 18.36 45.16
C LYS A 310 -28.87 18.51 43.95
N ALA A 311 -29.43 18.91 42.81
CA ALA A 311 -28.65 19.18 41.60
C ALA A 311 -27.57 20.25 41.85
N GLN A 312 -27.92 21.35 42.51
CA GLN A 312 -26.97 22.39 42.91
C GLN A 312 -25.90 21.89 43.89
N SER A 313 -26.28 21.04 44.84
CA SER A 313 -25.32 20.43 45.78
C SER A 313 -24.31 19.55 45.06
N LEU A 314 -24.78 18.67 44.17
CA LEU A 314 -23.94 17.78 43.37
C LEU A 314 -23.02 18.59 42.43
N LEU A 315 -23.55 19.62 41.77
CA LEU A 315 -22.76 20.50 40.91
C LEU A 315 -21.62 21.17 41.70
N ALA A 316 -21.90 21.65 42.92
CA ALA A 316 -20.89 22.24 43.79
C ALA A 316 -19.81 21.24 44.21
N GLU A 317 -20.19 19.98 44.48
CA GLU A 317 -19.24 18.89 44.78
C GLU A 317 -18.35 18.56 43.57
N LEU A 318 -18.92 18.53 42.37
CA LEU A 318 -18.20 18.29 41.12
C LEU A 318 -17.25 19.45 40.75
N ASP A 319 -17.66 20.69 40.98
CA ASP A 319 -16.80 21.86 40.82
C ASP A 319 -15.66 21.87 41.85
N ASP A 320 -15.92 21.44 43.08
CA ASP A 320 -14.87 21.28 44.09
C ASP A 320 -13.89 20.17 43.69
N ASP A 321 -14.36 19.05 43.14
CA ASP A 321 -13.50 18.00 42.59
C ASP A 321 -12.65 18.52 41.43
N ARG A 322 -13.24 19.27 40.48
CA ARG A 322 -12.51 19.86 39.35
C ARG A 322 -11.42 20.81 39.84
N LYS A 323 -11.76 21.69 40.79
CA LYS A 323 -10.83 22.68 41.36
C LYS A 323 -9.63 22.05 42.06
N HIS A 324 -9.83 20.87 42.65
CA HIS A 324 -8.80 20.13 43.37
C HIS A 324 -8.22 18.94 42.57
N GLU A 325 -8.53 18.84 41.28
CA GLU A 325 -8.04 17.79 40.36
C GLU A 325 -8.27 16.36 40.91
N ARG A 326 -9.44 16.11 41.51
CA ARG A 326 -9.78 14.81 42.09
C ARG A 326 -10.33 13.85 41.03
N GLU A 327 -9.48 13.49 40.07
CA GLU A 327 -9.82 12.77 38.83
C GLU A 327 -10.52 11.43 39.04
N TYR A 328 -10.31 10.76 40.18
CA TYR A 328 -10.89 9.45 40.50
C TYR A 328 -12.17 9.52 41.35
N THR A 329 -12.57 10.70 41.80
CA THR A 329 -13.80 10.88 42.58
C THR A 329 -15.02 10.85 41.66
N SER A 330 -16.08 10.19 42.11
CA SER A 330 -17.38 10.21 41.47
C SER A 330 -18.48 10.26 42.53
N HIS A 331 -19.57 10.94 42.22
CA HIS A 331 -20.72 11.05 43.10
C HIS A 331 -21.88 10.23 42.57
N GLU A 332 -22.48 9.42 43.44
CA GLU A 332 -23.63 8.59 43.08
C GLU A 332 -24.93 9.33 43.36
N TRP A 333 -25.79 9.40 42.36
CA TRP A 333 -27.14 9.94 42.52
C TRP A 333 -28.12 9.16 41.65
N ASP A 334 -29.23 8.74 42.26
CA ASP A 334 -30.22 7.83 41.68
C ASP A 334 -29.59 6.58 41.02
N ASP A 335 -29.71 6.46 39.71
CA ASP A 335 -29.25 5.33 38.90
C ASP A 335 -27.92 5.59 38.19
N ALA A 336 -27.22 6.68 38.54
CA ALA A 336 -26.04 7.14 37.83
C ALA A 336 -24.87 7.56 38.72
N ARG A 337 -23.70 7.65 38.08
CA ARG A 337 -22.47 8.22 38.62
C ARG A 337 -22.12 9.48 37.85
N TYR A 338 -21.74 10.52 38.59
CA TYR A 338 -21.40 11.83 38.06
C TYR A 338 -19.96 12.18 38.40
N ARG A 339 -19.27 12.83 37.47
CA ARG A 339 -17.89 13.32 37.63
C ARG A 339 -17.67 14.56 36.77
N TYR A 340 -16.61 15.34 37.05
CA TYR A 340 -16.20 16.39 36.12
C TYR A 340 -15.48 15.79 34.92
N ASP A 341 -15.59 16.43 33.75
CA ASP A 341 -14.83 16.05 32.56
C ASP A 341 -13.36 16.43 32.77
N ARG A 342 -12.47 15.44 32.71
CA ARG A 342 -11.04 15.61 32.93
C ARG A 342 -10.35 16.36 31.79
N TYR A 343 -10.84 16.18 30.56
CA TYR A 343 -10.18 16.63 29.33
C TYR A 343 -10.86 17.85 28.70
N GLY A 344 -12.02 18.26 29.21
CA GLY A 344 -12.78 19.39 28.72
C GLY A 344 -13.53 20.16 29.80
N ASP A 345 -14.34 21.11 29.36
CA ASP A 345 -15.25 21.85 30.21
C ASP A 345 -16.57 21.09 30.33
N GLY A 346 -17.06 20.87 31.56
CA GLY A 346 -18.35 20.21 31.81
C GLY A 346 -18.25 18.94 32.65
N TYR A 347 -19.32 18.15 32.64
CA TYR A 347 -19.49 17.01 33.54
C TYR A 347 -19.84 15.76 32.74
N LEU A 348 -19.50 14.61 33.30
CA LEU A 348 -19.80 13.31 32.72
C LEU A 348 -20.75 12.57 33.65
N ARG A 349 -21.73 11.88 33.05
CA ARG A 349 -22.59 10.91 33.70
C ARG A 349 -22.38 9.55 33.07
N CYS A 350 -22.35 8.49 33.87
CA CYS A 350 -22.48 7.11 33.41
C CYS A 350 -23.48 6.33 34.27
N ASP A 351 -23.93 5.18 33.78
CA ASP A 351 -24.86 4.34 34.53
C ASP A 351 -24.18 3.79 35.79
N LYS A 352 -24.88 3.82 36.92
CA LYS A 352 -24.36 3.27 38.19
C LYS A 352 -24.02 1.78 38.11
N LYS A 353 -24.73 1.06 37.24
CA LYS A 353 -24.53 -0.38 36.99
C LYS A 353 -23.50 -0.65 35.88
N ALA A 354 -22.93 0.37 35.24
CA ALA A 354 -21.95 0.19 34.19
C ALA A 354 -20.70 -0.53 34.74
N THR A 355 -20.26 -1.55 34.01
CA THR A 355 -19.06 -2.32 34.33
C THR A 355 -17.85 -1.76 33.59
N PHE A 356 -16.76 -1.53 34.29
CA PHE A 356 -15.52 -1.00 33.74
C PHE A 356 -14.37 -1.98 33.93
N ILE A 357 -13.43 -2.01 32.99
CA ILE A 357 -12.36 -3.02 33.01
C ILE A 357 -11.28 -2.69 34.06
N SER A 358 -11.01 -1.40 34.28
CA SER A 358 -10.10 -0.83 35.27
C SER A 358 -10.74 0.39 35.95
N ALA A 359 -10.16 0.88 37.04
CA ALA A 359 -10.60 2.14 37.66
C ALA A 359 -10.30 3.35 36.75
N TYR A 360 -9.28 3.25 35.90
CA TYR A 360 -8.95 4.27 34.90
C TYR A 360 -10.01 4.34 33.80
N ALA A 361 -10.55 3.20 33.36
CA ALA A 361 -11.69 3.18 32.44
C ALA A 361 -12.94 3.89 33.01
N GLU A 362 -13.03 4.07 34.33
CA GLU A 362 -14.15 4.79 34.95
C GLU A 362 -14.00 6.30 34.78
N THR A 363 -12.80 6.84 34.50
CA THR A 363 -12.55 8.29 34.57
C THR A 363 -13.11 9.07 33.39
N ASP A 364 -13.10 8.48 32.20
CA ASP A 364 -13.53 9.14 30.98
C ASP A 364 -14.03 8.11 29.94
N PRO A 365 -15.03 8.44 29.11
CA PRO A 365 -15.48 7.56 28.02
C PRO A 365 -14.37 7.18 27.01
N ALA A 366 -13.39 8.04 26.77
CA ALA A 366 -12.26 7.78 25.87
C ALA A 366 -11.30 6.79 26.50
N ASP A 367 -11.00 6.98 27.79
CA ASP A 367 -10.20 6.04 28.59
C ASP A 367 -10.93 4.69 28.70
N ASP A 368 -12.25 4.68 28.84
CA ASP A 368 -13.07 3.46 28.86
C ASP A 368 -12.90 2.64 27.57
N PHE A 369 -12.92 3.31 26.42
CA PHE A 369 -12.68 2.68 25.14
C PHE A 369 -11.25 2.15 25.06
N ALA A 370 -10.26 2.98 25.38
CA ALA A 370 -8.84 2.66 25.28
C ALA A 370 -8.44 1.48 26.17
N GLU A 371 -8.87 1.49 27.43
CA GLU A 371 -8.67 0.41 28.38
C GLU A 371 -9.39 -0.89 27.96
N SER A 372 -10.58 -0.76 27.39
CA SER A 372 -11.32 -1.92 26.87
C SER A 372 -10.63 -2.54 25.65
N PHE A 373 -10.03 -1.72 24.79
CA PHE A 373 -9.25 -2.20 23.65
C PHE A 373 -7.96 -2.90 24.11
N ASP A 374 -7.22 -2.28 25.04
CA ASP A 374 -6.04 -2.90 25.65
C ASP A 374 -6.37 -4.26 26.29
N ALA A 375 -7.42 -4.29 27.12
CA ALA A 375 -7.86 -5.51 27.76
C ALA A 375 -8.32 -6.57 26.77
N TYR A 376 -8.95 -6.19 25.64
CA TYR A 376 -9.30 -7.14 24.59
C TYR A 376 -8.05 -7.80 23.98
N MET A 377 -6.99 -7.02 23.76
CA MET A 377 -5.77 -7.48 23.10
C MET A 377 -4.88 -8.33 24.02
N ARG A 378 -4.76 -7.97 25.31
CA ARG A 378 -3.90 -8.69 26.28
C ARG A 378 -4.65 -9.76 27.07
N GLU A 379 -5.84 -9.44 27.56
CA GLU A 379 -6.60 -10.25 28.52
C GLU A 379 -8.07 -10.46 28.08
N PRO A 380 -8.34 -10.96 26.85
CA PRO A 380 -9.69 -10.98 26.28
C PRO A 380 -10.71 -11.73 27.16
N LYS A 381 -10.28 -12.79 27.85
CA LYS A 381 -11.13 -13.54 28.79
C LYS A 381 -11.59 -12.71 29.98
N LYS A 382 -10.73 -11.82 30.49
CA LYS A 382 -11.07 -10.94 31.61
C LYS A 382 -12.08 -9.90 31.17
N LEU A 383 -11.89 -9.29 30.00
CA LEU A 383 -12.86 -8.36 29.43
C LEU A 383 -14.20 -9.06 29.18
N GLN A 384 -14.19 -10.25 28.58
CA GLN A 384 -15.40 -11.05 28.34
C GLN A 384 -16.17 -11.39 29.62
N LYS A 385 -15.45 -11.70 30.71
CA LYS A 385 -16.07 -12.03 32.00
C LYS A 385 -16.60 -10.80 32.74
N LYS A 386 -15.84 -9.70 32.75
CA LYS A 386 -16.14 -8.50 33.54
C LYS A 386 -17.08 -7.54 32.82
N CYS A 387 -16.92 -7.39 31.50
CA CYS A 387 -17.61 -6.44 30.64
C CYS A 387 -18.02 -7.11 29.31
N PRO A 388 -18.97 -8.07 29.33
CA PRO A 388 -19.30 -8.88 28.16
C PRO A 388 -19.76 -8.08 26.94
N ASP A 389 -20.50 -6.99 27.14
CA ASP A 389 -20.96 -6.13 26.04
C ASP A 389 -19.81 -5.35 25.39
N LYS A 390 -18.86 -4.87 26.18
CA LYS A 390 -17.64 -4.22 25.69
C LYS A 390 -16.73 -5.22 24.95
N TYR A 391 -16.62 -6.45 25.45
CA TYR A 391 -15.93 -7.52 24.73
C TYR A 391 -16.58 -7.78 23.36
N ARG A 392 -17.91 -7.93 23.31
CA ARG A 392 -18.66 -8.11 22.06
C ARG A 392 -18.40 -6.96 21.10
N PHE A 393 -18.46 -5.73 21.59
CA PHE A 393 -18.22 -4.53 20.79
C PHE A 393 -16.79 -4.50 20.21
N MET A 394 -15.78 -4.72 21.05
CA MET A 394 -14.39 -4.79 20.60
C MET A 394 -14.20 -5.89 19.56
N HIS A 395 -14.76 -7.07 19.80
CA HIS A 395 -14.64 -8.20 18.89
C HIS A 395 -15.27 -7.94 17.51
N VAL A 396 -16.50 -7.44 17.49
CA VAL A 396 -17.32 -7.35 16.26
C VAL A 396 -17.16 -6.00 15.57
N GLU A 397 -17.37 -4.90 16.30
CA GLU A 397 -17.39 -3.56 15.72
C GLU A 397 -15.96 -3.05 15.47
N VAL A 398 -15.03 -3.26 16.40
CA VAL A 398 -13.66 -2.74 16.28
C VAL A 398 -12.77 -3.67 15.46
N LEU A 399 -12.56 -4.89 15.93
CA LEU A 399 -11.55 -5.79 15.37
C LEU A 399 -11.98 -6.45 14.05
N VAL A 400 -13.28 -6.45 13.74
CA VAL A 400 -13.78 -7.00 12.47
C VAL A 400 -14.29 -5.88 11.57
N ARG A 401 -15.37 -5.19 11.92
CA ARG A 401 -16.00 -4.19 11.03
C ARG A 401 -15.12 -2.99 10.74
N TYR A 402 -14.67 -2.27 11.77
CA TYR A 402 -13.81 -1.10 11.61
C TYR A 402 -12.50 -1.48 10.90
N ARG A 403 -11.86 -2.56 11.32
CA ARG A 403 -10.64 -3.07 10.67
C ARG A 403 -10.86 -3.39 9.19
N LEU A 404 -11.90 -4.14 8.82
CA LEU A 404 -12.17 -4.48 7.41
C LEU A 404 -12.56 -3.25 6.60
N LYS A 405 -13.29 -2.28 7.19
CA LYS A 405 -13.56 -0.97 6.59
C LYS A 405 -12.24 -0.24 6.27
N GLN A 406 -11.28 -0.19 7.20
CA GLN A 406 -9.98 0.44 6.96
C GLN A 406 -9.18 -0.27 5.86
N GLN A 407 -9.20 -1.61 5.83
CA GLN A 407 -8.55 -2.36 4.75
C GLN A 407 -9.24 -2.12 3.40
N ALA A 408 -10.58 -2.10 3.36
CA ALA A 408 -11.36 -1.78 2.17
C ALA A 408 -11.04 -0.37 1.65
N SER A 409 -10.97 0.64 2.51
CA SER A 409 -10.57 2.00 2.13
C SER A 409 -9.19 2.04 1.46
N ARG A 410 -8.21 1.26 1.94
CA ARG A 410 -6.88 1.18 1.32
C ARG A 410 -6.93 0.51 -0.06
N VAL A 411 -7.73 -0.54 -0.20
CA VAL A 411 -7.95 -1.21 -1.49
C VAL A 411 -8.60 -0.26 -2.49
N MET A 412 -9.62 0.49 -2.08
CA MET A 412 -10.29 1.47 -2.94
C MET A 412 -9.33 2.61 -3.34
N ALA A 413 -8.47 3.06 -2.42
CA ALA A 413 -7.44 4.04 -2.74
C ALA A 413 -6.41 3.49 -3.75
N ASP A 414 -5.99 2.22 -3.65
CA ASP A 414 -5.12 1.57 -4.64
C ASP A 414 -5.82 1.46 -6.01
N PHE A 415 -7.10 1.09 -6.02
CA PHE A 415 -7.93 1.07 -7.23
C PHE A 415 -7.94 2.45 -7.92
N ASP A 416 -8.26 3.52 -7.18
CA ASP A 416 -8.35 4.88 -7.71
C ASP A 416 -6.97 5.42 -8.17
N ALA A 417 -5.89 5.06 -7.47
CA ALA A 417 -4.51 5.41 -7.86
C ALA A 417 -4.07 4.73 -9.17
N ARG A 418 -4.44 3.46 -9.40
CA ARG A 418 -4.19 2.75 -10.66
C ARG A 418 -4.90 3.42 -11.84
N VAL A 419 -6.18 3.78 -11.66
CA VAL A 419 -6.94 4.50 -12.69
C VAL A 419 -6.27 5.83 -13.02
N THR A 420 -5.94 6.62 -11.99
CA THR A 420 -5.34 7.94 -12.14
C THR A 420 -3.98 7.87 -12.85
N SER A 421 -3.11 6.94 -12.45
CA SER A 421 -1.78 6.80 -13.06
C SER A 421 -1.80 6.29 -14.50
N ARG A 422 -2.82 5.52 -14.90
CA ARG A 422 -2.90 4.91 -16.23
C ARG A 422 -3.67 5.74 -17.24
N ILE A 423 -4.73 6.43 -16.85
CA ILE A 423 -5.57 7.18 -17.78
C ILE A 423 -5.90 8.60 -17.31
N GLY A 424 -5.42 9.04 -16.15
CA GLY A 424 -5.70 10.37 -15.60
C GLY A 424 -5.03 11.53 -16.35
N PHE A 425 -4.19 11.26 -17.35
CA PHE A 425 -3.52 12.30 -18.14
C PHE A 425 -4.34 12.80 -19.34
N VAL A 426 -5.45 12.13 -19.71
CA VAL A 426 -6.32 12.59 -20.82
C VAL A 426 -7.36 13.60 -20.35
N ASP A 427 -7.81 14.45 -21.28
CA ASP A 427 -8.86 15.43 -21.03
C ASP A 427 -10.17 14.81 -20.52
N ALA A 428 -10.92 15.60 -19.74
CA ALA A 428 -12.19 15.21 -19.15
C ALA A 428 -13.21 14.69 -20.18
N GLN A 429 -13.19 15.20 -21.42
CA GLN A 429 -14.10 14.77 -22.48
C GLN A 429 -13.96 13.29 -22.84
N LEU A 430 -12.77 12.69 -22.69
CA LEU A 430 -12.56 11.26 -22.83
C LEU A 430 -12.56 10.54 -21.48
N LEU A 431 -11.94 11.13 -20.45
CA LEU A 431 -11.83 10.50 -19.14
C LEU A 431 -13.19 10.17 -18.53
N THR A 432 -14.16 11.09 -18.62
CA THR A 432 -15.50 10.91 -18.06
C THR A 432 -16.23 9.71 -18.67
N PRO A 433 -16.42 9.59 -20.00
CA PRO A 433 -17.12 8.43 -20.57
C PRO A 433 -16.38 7.12 -20.32
N LEU A 434 -15.04 7.09 -20.33
CA LEU A 434 -14.28 5.87 -20.01
C LEU A 434 -14.51 5.44 -18.55
N THR A 435 -14.42 6.39 -17.62
CA THR A 435 -14.61 6.13 -16.19
C THR A 435 -16.03 5.67 -15.91
N GLN A 436 -17.03 6.40 -16.38
CA GLN A 436 -18.44 6.09 -16.10
C GLN A 436 -18.89 4.76 -16.72
N THR A 437 -18.42 4.45 -17.93
CA THR A 437 -18.90 3.27 -18.67
C THR A 437 -18.21 1.98 -18.23
N TYR A 438 -16.91 2.03 -17.95
CA TYR A 438 -16.11 0.82 -17.76
C TYR A 438 -15.51 0.69 -16.35
N VAL A 439 -14.94 1.78 -15.81
CA VAL A 439 -14.23 1.75 -14.52
C VAL A 439 -15.21 1.73 -13.34
N GLN A 440 -16.20 2.62 -13.34
CA GLN A 440 -17.16 2.78 -12.24
C GLN A 440 -17.93 1.48 -11.95
N PRO A 441 -18.45 0.73 -12.94
CA PRO A 441 -19.11 -0.53 -12.64
C PRO A 441 -18.22 -1.55 -11.95
N LEU A 442 -16.93 -1.64 -12.33
CA LEU A 442 -15.99 -2.54 -11.67
C LEU A 442 -15.64 -2.07 -10.24
N ARG A 443 -15.55 -0.76 -10.05
CA ARG A 443 -15.39 -0.14 -8.73
C ARG A 443 -16.57 -0.46 -7.81
N ASP A 444 -17.80 -0.35 -8.32
CA ASP A 444 -19.02 -0.67 -7.60
C ASP A 444 -19.10 -2.17 -7.24
N GLU A 445 -18.72 -3.05 -8.17
CA GLU A 445 -18.63 -4.50 -7.91
C GLU A 445 -17.64 -4.82 -6.79
N LEU A 446 -16.47 -4.17 -6.77
CA LEU A 446 -15.47 -4.32 -5.72
C LEU A 446 -15.98 -3.79 -4.37
N GLU A 447 -16.60 -2.61 -4.35
CA GLU A 447 -17.17 -2.02 -3.13
C GLU A 447 -18.28 -2.91 -2.53
N GLN A 448 -19.15 -3.48 -3.37
CA GLN A 448 -20.17 -4.44 -2.96
C GLN A 448 -19.55 -5.72 -2.38
N ALA A 449 -18.51 -6.26 -3.01
CA ALA A 449 -17.81 -7.46 -2.53
C ALA A 449 -17.15 -7.24 -1.16
N LEU A 450 -16.44 -6.13 -0.99
CA LEU A 450 -15.80 -5.76 0.28
C LEU A 450 -16.84 -5.52 1.38
N THR A 451 -17.97 -4.88 1.05
CA THR A 451 -19.08 -4.69 1.98
C THR A 451 -19.72 -6.03 2.40
N ALA A 452 -19.93 -6.94 1.45
CA ALA A 452 -20.46 -8.27 1.72
C ALA A 452 -19.51 -9.09 2.60
N GLN A 453 -18.20 -9.07 2.30
CA GLN A 453 -17.17 -9.69 3.13
C GLN A 453 -17.19 -9.16 4.56
N SER A 454 -17.23 -7.83 4.73
CA SER A 454 -17.29 -7.19 6.05
C SER A 454 -18.51 -7.65 6.85
N LYS A 455 -19.69 -7.69 6.20
CA LYS A 455 -20.93 -8.17 6.81
C LYS A 455 -20.84 -9.64 7.22
N GLU A 456 -20.42 -10.53 6.32
CA GLU A 456 -20.29 -11.96 6.59
C GLU A 456 -19.36 -12.23 7.77
N LYS A 457 -18.19 -11.57 7.78
CA LYS A 457 -17.19 -11.71 8.86
C LYS A 457 -17.71 -11.17 10.18
N ALA A 458 -18.43 -10.05 10.17
CA ALA A 458 -19.04 -9.49 11.36
C ALA A 458 -20.13 -10.40 11.93
N ASP A 459 -20.98 -10.99 11.06
CA ASP A 459 -22.01 -11.94 11.47
C ASP A 459 -21.40 -13.22 12.04
N ALA A 460 -20.31 -13.71 11.46
CA ALA A 460 -19.55 -14.84 11.99
C ALA A 460 -18.93 -14.51 13.36
N ALA A 461 -18.31 -13.34 13.51
CA ALA A 461 -17.73 -12.88 14.76
C ALA A 461 -18.77 -12.70 15.86
N ALA A 462 -19.96 -12.17 15.51
CA ALA A 462 -21.07 -12.01 16.44
C ALA A 462 -21.59 -13.36 16.97
N LYS A 463 -21.52 -14.42 16.16
CA LYS A 463 -21.87 -15.80 16.56
C LYS A 463 -20.78 -16.46 17.42
N SER A 464 -19.52 -16.05 17.29
CA SER A 464 -18.41 -16.57 18.11
C SER A 464 -18.25 -15.87 19.47
N VAL A 465 -19.01 -14.81 19.75
CA VAL A 465 -19.03 -14.17 21.08
C VAL A 465 -19.47 -15.20 22.13
N GLY A 466 -18.58 -15.54 23.06
CA GLY A 466 -18.82 -16.61 24.05
C GLY A 466 -17.95 -17.86 23.83
N ALA A 467 -17.47 -18.09 22.61
CA ALA A 467 -16.52 -19.15 22.31
C ALA A 467 -15.11 -18.77 22.82
N LYS A 468 -14.19 -19.75 22.84
CA LYS A 468 -12.77 -19.48 23.12
C LYS A 468 -12.27 -18.44 22.11
N PRO A 469 -11.69 -17.32 22.56
CA PRO A 469 -11.25 -16.25 21.65
C PRO A 469 -10.31 -16.83 20.58
N ALA A 470 -10.73 -16.75 19.32
CA ALA A 470 -9.85 -17.02 18.20
C ALA A 470 -8.92 -15.81 18.02
N PRO A 471 -7.64 -16.01 17.68
CA PRO A 471 -6.76 -14.91 17.30
C PRO A 471 -7.42 -14.13 16.16
N VAL A 472 -7.44 -12.79 16.28
CA VAL A 472 -7.90 -11.94 15.19
C VAL A 472 -6.89 -12.09 14.04
N PRO A 473 -7.27 -12.56 12.84
CA PRO A 473 -6.30 -12.84 11.79
C PRO A 473 -5.67 -11.55 11.28
N MET A 474 -4.40 -11.28 11.54
CA MET A 474 -3.76 -9.99 11.17
C MET A 474 -3.46 -9.84 9.66
N THR A 475 -3.92 -10.78 8.83
CA THR A 475 -3.70 -10.81 7.39
C THR A 475 -4.51 -9.73 6.65
N ALA A 476 -4.01 -9.32 5.47
CA ALA A 476 -4.69 -8.40 4.56
C ALA A 476 -5.87 -9.09 3.83
N GLU A 477 -6.90 -9.48 4.59
CA GLU A 477 -8.07 -10.22 4.11
C GLU A 477 -8.83 -9.48 3.00
N ALA A 478 -8.96 -8.16 3.10
CA ALA A 478 -9.61 -7.36 2.06
C ALA A 478 -8.79 -7.35 0.76
N THR A 479 -7.45 -7.27 0.85
CA THR A 479 -6.56 -7.28 -0.33
C THR A 479 -6.65 -8.61 -1.07
N ALA A 480 -6.61 -9.73 -0.35
CA ALA A 480 -6.77 -11.05 -0.96
C ALA A 480 -8.15 -11.21 -1.65
N HIS A 481 -9.21 -10.67 -1.03
CA HIS A 481 -10.56 -10.70 -1.60
C HIS A 481 -10.70 -9.77 -2.81
N ALA A 482 -9.97 -8.66 -2.83
CA ALA A 482 -9.99 -7.68 -3.91
C ALA A 482 -9.15 -8.08 -5.14
N GLN A 483 -8.19 -8.99 -4.99
CA GLN A 483 -7.24 -9.32 -6.06
C GLN A 483 -7.90 -9.66 -7.40
N PRO A 484 -8.98 -10.47 -7.48
CA PRO A 484 -9.64 -10.75 -8.77
C PRO A 484 -10.20 -9.49 -9.45
N TYR A 485 -10.62 -8.48 -8.68
CA TYR A 485 -11.12 -7.21 -9.21
C TYR A 485 -9.97 -6.30 -9.65
N LEU A 486 -8.86 -6.29 -8.91
CA LEU A 486 -7.65 -5.55 -9.28
C LEU A 486 -7.02 -6.13 -10.56
N ASP A 487 -7.02 -7.46 -10.72
CA ASP A 487 -6.55 -8.11 -11.96
C ASP A 487 -7.44 -7.77 -13.16
N ARG A 488 -8.77 -7.71 -12.96
CA ARG A 488 -9.73 -7.24 -13.98
C ARG A 488 -9.52 -5.75 -14.30
N LEU A 489 -9.21 -4.93 -13.29
CA LEU A 489 -8.90 -3.52 -13.47
C LEU A 489 -7.64 -3.34 -14.30
N ASP A 490 -6.56 -4.04 -13.98
CA ASP A 490 -5.28 -3.90 -14.70
C ASP A 490 -5.46 -4.23 -16.20
N ARG A 491 -6.19 -5.30 -16.52
CA ARG A 491 -6.53 -5.64 -17.92
C ARG A 491 -7.39 -4.59 -18.60
N LEU A 492 -8.40 -4.08 -17.89
CA LEU A 492 -9.23 -3.00 -18.40
C LEU A 492 -8.38 -1.75 -18.67
N LEU A 493 -7.50 -1.38 -17.74
CA LEU A 493 -6.62 -0.23 -17.86
C LEU A 493 -5.62 -0.38 -19.00
N ASP A 494 -5.15 -1.58 -19.34
CA ASP A 494 -4.31 -1.80 -20.52
C ASP A 494 -5.05 -1.42 -21.82
N VAL A 495 -6.32 -1.81 -21.95
CA VAL A 495 -7.17 -1.44 -23.10
C VAL A 495 -7.44 0.06 -23.13
N LEU A 496 -7.87 0.62 -21.99
CA LEU A 496 -8.22 2.03 -21.89
C LEU A 496 -6.99 2.93 -22.09
N HIS A 497 -5.83 2.53 -21.59
CA HIS A 497 -4.57 3.25 -21.75
C HIS A 497 -4.16 3.34 -23.22
N ALA A 498 -4.31 2.28 -24.01
CA ALA A 498 -4.05 2.34 -25.44
C ALA A 498 -4.93 3.37 -26.16
N GLY A 499 -6.23 3.39 -25.84
CA GLY A 499 -7.16 4.41 -26.35
C GLY A 499 -6.78 5.82 -25.89
N ALA A 500 -6.45 5.99 -24.62
CA ALA A 500 -6.04 7.25 -24.00
C ALA A 500 -4.76 7.82 -24.64
N VAL A 501 -3.73 7.00 -24.85
CA VAL A 501 -2.49 7.40 -25.54
C VAL A 501 -2.77 7.79 -26.98
N ALA A 502 -3.62 7.03 -27.68
CA ALA A 502 -3.98 7.34 -29.06
C ALA A 502 -4.71 8.69 -29.17
N PHE A 503 -5.67 8.94 -28.26
CA PHE A 503 -6.38 10.22 -28.15
C PHE A 503 -5.45 11.37 -27.82
N HIS A 504 -4.64 11.24 -26.78
CA HIS A 504 -3.70 12.28 -26.37
C HIS A 504 -2.72 12.63 -27.49
N THR A 505 -2.27 11.64 -28.28
CA THR A 505 -1.41 11.93 -29.43
C THR A 505 -2.13 12.80 -30.47
N VAL A 506 -3.36 12.42 -30.86
CA VAL A 506 -4.14 13.16 -31.86
C VAL A 506 -4.50 14.57 -31.38
N GLU A 507 -4.90 14.69 -30.11
CA GLU A 507 -5.15 15.98 -29.45
C GLU A 507 -3.90 16.87 -29.45
N THR A 508 -2.76 16.30 -29.09
CA THR A 508 -1.46 16.99 -29.06
C THR A 508 -1.06 17.44 -30.45
N ASP A 509 -1.14 16.57 -31.47
CA ASP A 509 -0.81 16.92 -32.86
C ASP A 509 -1.71 18.03 -33.41
N LEU A 510 -3.03 17.97 -33.13
CA LEU A 510 -3.98 19.01 -33.52
C LEU A 510 -3.77 20.33 -32.77
N THR A 511 -3.28 20.28 -31.53
CA THR A 511 -3.00 21.47 -30.71
C THR A 511 -1.65 22.10 -31.07
N TRP A 512 -0.58 21.32 -31.29
CA TRP A 512 0.73 21.85 -31.66
C TRP A 512 0.71 22.61 -32.98
N GLN A 513 -0.08 22.14 -33.95
CA GLN A 513 -0.26 22.88 -35.19
C GLN A 513 -0.91 24.25 -34.98
N GLN A 514 -1.55 24.51 -33.83
CA GLN A 514 -2.08 25.83 -33.47
C GLN A 514 -0.99 26.83 -33.12
N MET A 515 0.20 26.37 -32.75
CA MET A 515 1.29 27.25 -32.32
C MET A 515 2.12 27.82 -33.47
N ASP A 516 2.01 27.26 -34.68
CA ASP A 516 2.84 27.61 -35.86
C ASP A 516 2.11 28.46 -36.92
N LEU A 517 0.96 29.05 -36.58
CA LEU A 517 0.25 29.93 -37.52
C LEU A 517 0.98 31.26 -37.74
N ALA A 518 1.33 31.54 -39.00
CA ALA A 518 1.84 32.85 -39.41
C ALA A 518 0.75 33.94 -39.44
N ASP A 519 -0.52 33.57 -39.57
CA ASP A 519 -1.65 34.51 -39.66
C ASP A 519 -2.56 34.43 -38.42
N ALA A 520 -2.46 35.47 -37.58
CA ALA A 520 -3.25 35.58 -36.35
C ALA A 520 -4.76 35.68 -36.60
N THR A 521 -5.20 36.02 -37.83
CA THR A 521 -6.64 36.11 -38.16
C THR A 521 -7.31 34.75 -38.33
N LEU A 522 -6.54 33.65 -38.35
CA LEU A 522 -7.03 32.28 -38.53
C LEU A 522 -7.11 31.47 -37.23
N ILE A 523 -6.69 32.04 -36.09
CA ILE A 523 -6.60 31.33 -34.80
C ILE A 523 -7.96 30.77 -34.35
N ASP A 524 -9.02 31.57 -34.38
CA ASP A 524 -10.38 31.14 -33.96
C ASP A 524 -10.92 30.01 -34.83
N ALA A 525 -10.66 30.08 -36.14
CA ALA A 525 -11.04 29.06 -37.10
C ALA A 525 -10.29 27.75 -36.82
N GLN A 526 -9.00 27.84 -36.49
CA GLN A 526 -8.20 26.68 -36.17
C GLN A 526 -8.59 26.02 -34.85
N ASP A 527 -8.83 26.81 -33.79
CA ASP A 527 -9.30 26.29 -32.51
C ASP A 527 -10.64 25.56 -32.67
N THR A 528 -11.58 26.17 -33.41
CA THR A 528 -12.89 25.58 -33.68
C THR A 528 -12.78 24.28 -34.49
N LEU A 529 -11.94 24.25 -35.53
CA LEU A 529 -11.75 23.06 -36.36
C LEU A 529 -11.04 21.94 -35.60
N GLY A 530 -9.99 22.27 -34.84
CA GLY A 530 -9.27 21.33 -33.99
C GLY A 530 -10.18 20.67 -32.97
N LYS A 531 -10.99 21.46 -32.25
CA LYS A 531 -12.02 20.94 -31.32
C LYS A 531 -13.03 20.02 -32.01
N ALA A 532 -13.47 20.36 -33.22
CA ALA A 532 -14.38 19.53 -33.99
C ALA A 532 -13.76 18.18 -34.41
N LEU A 533 -12.49 18.20 -34.84
CA LEU A 533 -11.74 16.99 -35.20
C LEU A 533 -11.48 16.11 -33.98
N ILE A 534 -11.11 16.69 -32.84
CA ILE A 534 -10.93 15.97 -31.56
C ILE A 534 -12.24 15.30 -31.13
N ALA A 535 -13.35 16.06 -31.18
CA ALA A 535 -14.67 15.53 -30.83
C ALA A 535 -15.08 14.36 -31.75
N ARG A 536 -14.84 14.47 -33.06
CA ARG A 536 -15.14 13.38 -33.99
C ARG A 536 -14.24 12.16 -33.82
N TYR A 537 -12.95 12.37 -33.56
CA TYR A 537 -12.02 11.29 -33.25
C TYR A 537 -12.46 10.53 -32.01
N LYS A 538 -12.89 11.24 -30.95
CA LYS A 538 -13.48 10.63 -29.75
C LYS A 538 -14.68 9.76 -30.08
N ASP A 539 -15.62 10.27 -30.88
CA ASP A 539 -16.85 9.57 -31.24
C ASP A 539 -16.58 8.31 -32.07
N GLU A 540 -15.53 8.31 -32.90
CA GLU A 540 -15.07 7.12 -33.63
C GLU A 540 -14.23 6.16 -32.77
N LEU A 541 -13.50 6.68 -31.78
CA LEU A 541 -12.65 5.89 -30.87
C LEU A 541 -13.48 5.07 -29.89
N LEU A 542 -14.50 5.66 -29.26
CA LEU A 542 -15.28 5.01 -28.20
C LEU A 542 -15.91 3.67 -28.65
N PRO A 543 -16.52 3.54 -29.84
CA PRO A 543 -17.03 2.27 -30.35
C PRO A 543 -15.95 1.21 -30.56
N LEU A 544 -14.72 1.61 -30.93
CA LEU A 544 -13.61 0.66 -31.04
C LEU A 544 -13.25 0.10 -29.68
N LEU A 545 -13.26 0.92 -28.63
CA LEU A 545 -12.90 0.51 -27.28
C LEU A 545 -13.97 -0.36 -26.60
N ASP A 546 -15.25 -0.24 -26.99
CA ASP A 546 -16.37 -0.79 -26.21
C ASP A 546 -16.28 -2.31 -25.99
N GLN A 547 -16.17 -3.09 -27.06
CA GLN A 547 -16.14 -4.56 -26.93
C GLN A 547 -14.88 -5.04 -26.18
N PRO A 548 -13.65 -4.61 -26.54
CA PRO A 548 -12.44 -4.97 -25.79
C PRO A 548 -12.47 -4.55 -24.32
N ALA A 549 -13.00 -3.36 -24.00
CA ALA A 549 -13.11 -2.91 -22.62
C ALA A 549 -14.13 -3.74 -21.83
N ARG A 550 -15.25 -4.15 -22.44
CA ARG A 550 -16.23 -5.05 -21.82
C ARG A 550 -15.64 -6.42 -21.53
N ASP A 551 -14.85 -6.97 -22.44
CA ASP A 551 -14.22 -8.29 -22.29
C ASP A 551 -13.12 -8.25 -21.23
N ALA A 552 -12.24 -7.24 -21.27
CA ALA A 552 -11.23 -7.02 -20.25
C ALA A 552 -11.86 -6.84 -18.85
N ARG A 553 -12.95 -6.05 -18.76
CA ARG A 553 -13.72 -5.87 -17.52
C ARG A 553 -14.29 -7.19 -17.01
N LYS A 554 -14.65 -8.17 -17.87
CA LYS A 554 -15.11 -9.50 -17.44
C LYS A 554 -13.96 -10.43 -17.00
N GLY A 555 -12.71 -10.04 -17.25
CA GLY A 555 -11.53 -10.83 -16.95
C GLY A 555 -11.02 -11.66 -18.13
N ASP A 556 -11.54 -11.43 -19.34
CA ASP A 556 -11.03 -12.06 -20.55
C ASP A 556 -9.64 -11.49 -20.91
N LYS A 557 -8.86 -12.25 -21.68
CA LYS A 557 -7.58 -11.76 -22.22
C LYS A 557 -7.87 -10.96 -23.49
N VAL A 558 -7.36 -9.74 -23.56
CA VAL A 558 -7.50 -8.85 -24.73
C VAL A 558 -6.11 -8.55 -25.26
N GLU A 559 -5.86 -8.84 -26.55
CA GLU A 559 -4.59 -8.52 -27.19
C GLU A 559 -4.55 -7.05 -27.64
N VAL A 560 -3.87 -6.22 -26.85
CA VAL A 560 -3.77 -4.76 -27.11
C VAL A 560 -2.58 -4.40 -28.03
N LYS A 561 -1.57 -5.27 -28.13
CA LYS A 561 -0.28 -4.95 -28.79
C LYS A 561 -0.38 -4.73 -30.31
N ALA A 562 -1.35 -5.34 -30.98
CA ALA A 562 -1.56 -5.18 -32.41
C ALA A 562 -3.03 -4.84 -32.64
N TRP A 563 -3.38 -3.56 -32.46
CA TRP A 563 -4.74 -3.07 -32.69
C TRP A 563 -4.85 -2.26 -34.00
N PRO A 564 -4.86 -2.92 -35.19
CA PRO A 564 -4.87 -2.24 -36.49
C PRO A 564 -5.95 -1.18 -36.65
N ALA A 565 -7.17 -1.45 -36.15
CA ALA A 565 -8.27 -0.49 -36.25
C ALA A 565 -7.97 0.82 -35.49
N LEU A 566 -7.38 0.73 -34.29
CA LEU A 566 -6.96 1.90 -33.53
C LEU A 566 -5.80 2.63 -34.22
N THR A 567 -4.82 1.89 -34.75
CA THR A 567 -3.71 2.47 -35.52
C THR A 567 -4.20 3.19 -36.77
N ALA A 568 -5.14 2.60 -37.51
CA ALA A 568 -5.73 3.18 -38.70
C ALA A 568 -6.53 4.44 -38.38
N LEU A 569 -7.33 4.42 -37.30
CA LEU A 569 -8.08 5.59 -36.85
C LEU A 569 -7.14 6.73 -36.44
N LYS A 570 -6.09 6.45 -35.66
CA LYS A 570 -5.06 7.43 -35.32
C LYS A 570 -4.42 8.02 -36.59
N ALA A 571 -3.96 7.18 -37.51
CA ALA A 571 -3.31 7.62 -38.75
C ALA A 571 -4.23 8.51 -39.61
N LYS A 572 -5.53 8.20 -39.69
CA LYS A 572 -6.54 9.02 -40.38
C LYS A 572 -6.54 10.46 -39.83
N TYR A 573 -6.54 10.64 -38.52
CA TYR A 573 -6.65 11.96 -37.90
C TYR A 573 -5.32 12.70 -37.78
N VAL A 574 -4.20 12.00 -37.61
CA VAL A 574 -2.87 12.62 -37.73
C VAL A 574 -2.67 13.17 -39.15
N LYS A 575 -3.09 12.44 -40.18
CA LYS A 575 -3.09 12.95 -41.56
C LYS A 575 -4.02 14.15 -41.72
N ALA A 576 -5.23 14.09 -41.17
CA ALA A 576 -6.16 15.21 -41.21
C ALA A 576 -5.56 16.47 -40.58
N ALA A 577 -4.86 16.34 -39.44
CA ALA A 577 -4.12 17.44 -38.82
C ALA A 577 -3.17 18.10 -39.83
N THR A 578 -2.28 17.34 -40.50
CA THR A 578 -1.33 17.90 -41.48
C THR A 578 -1.96 18.72 -42.62
N LEU A 579 -3.26 18.51 -42.91
CA LEU A 579 -3.97 19.25 -43.93
C LEU A 579 -4.67 20.51 -43.38
N VAL A 580 -4.87 20.61 -42.07
CA VAL A 580 -5.61 21.72 -41.43
C VAL A 580 -5.12 23.10 -41.93
N PRO A 581 -3.81 23.43 -41.93
CA PRO A 581 -3.34 24.75 -42.36
C PRO A 581 -3.81 25.16 -43.77
N ASP A 582 -3.81 24.22 -44.71
CA ASP A 582 -4.21 24.47 -46.11
C ASP A 582 -5.71 24.79 -46.23
N TYR A 583 -6.52 24.23 -45.33
CA TYR A 583 -7.97 24.42 -45.32
C TYR A 583 -8.45 25.55 -44.39
N LEU A 584 -7.59 26.11 -43.54
CA LEU A 584 -7.96 27.16 -42.58
C LEU A 584 -8.54 28.43 -43.24
N PRO A 585 -7.98 28.98 -44.33
CA PRO A 585 -8.56 30.17 -44.97
C PRO A 585 -9.98 29.91 -45.47
N TYR A 586 -10.23 28.72 -46.01
CA TYR A 586 -11.56 28.30 -46.46
C TYR A 586 -12.53 28.14 -45.29
N TYR A 587 -12.07 27.54 -44.18
CA TYR A 587 -12.89 27.40 -42.98
C TYR A 587 -13.22 28.75 -42.35
N ASN A 588 -12.24 29.65 -42.26
CA ASN A 588 -12.42 30.99 -41.70
C ASN A 588 -13.43 31.79 -42.53
N ASN A 589 -13.38 31.68 -43.86
CA ASN A 589 -14.38 32.29 -44.73
C ASN A 589 -15.79 31.72 -44.46
N ALA A 590 -15.92 30.39 -44.26
CA ALA A 590 -17.21 29.77 -43.92
C ALA A 590 -17.74 30.22 -42.53
N LEU A 591 -16.87 30.33 -41.53
CA LEU A 591 -17.20 30.90 -40.22
C LEU A 591 -17.59 32.38 -40.33
N GLY A 592 -16.88 33.14 -41.15
CA GLY A 592 -17.18 34.54 -41.49
C GLY A 592 -18.55 34.68 -42.15
N MET A 593 -18.90 33.82 -43.12
CA MET A 593 -20.22 33.79 -43.75
C MET A 593 -21.33 33.44 -42.75
N ARG A 594 -21.07 32.49 -41.83
CA ARG A 594 -22.00 32.16 -40.73
C ARG A 594 -22.18 33.33 -39.77
N GLY A 595 -21.11 34.05 -39.45
CA GLY A 595 -21.14 35.27 -38.64
C GLY A 595 -21.90 36.41 -39.32
N GLN A 596 -21.65 36.64 -40.61
CA GLN A 596 -22.36 37.61 -41.44
C GLN A 596 -23.85 37.29 -41.52
N PHE A 597 -24.24 36.03 -41.77
CA PHE A 597 -25.64 35.62 -41.75
C PHE A 597 -26.29 35.88 -40.38
N THR A 598 -25.60 35.53 -39.29
CA THR A 598 -26.09 35.75 -37.93
C THR A 598 -26.30 37.25 -37.65
N GLN A 599 -25.35 38.08 -38.05
CA GLN A 599 -25.43 39.53 -37.89
C GLN A 599 -26.56 40.14 -38.74
N ILE A 600 -26.67 39.75 -40.02
CA ILE A 600 -27.77 40.14 -40.92
C ILE A 600 -29.12 39.72 -40.35
N ALA A 601 -29.22 38.51 -39.82
CA ALA A 601 -30.42 37.99 -39.18
C ALA A 601 -30.80 38.81 -37.95
N VAL A 602 -29.84 39.09 -37.07
CA VAL A 602 -30.04 39.91 -35.86
C VAL A 602 -30.46 41.34 -36.22
N ASP A 603 -29.78 41.97 -37.18
CA ASP A 603 -30.06 43.35 -37.59
C ASP A 603 -31.43 43.47 -38.28
N LEU A 604 -31.79 42.53 -39.15
CA LEU A 604 -33.11 42.48 -39.77
C LEU A 604 -34.21 42.22 -38.72
N LEU A 605 -34.02 41.25 -37.83
CA LEU A 605 -35.01 40.95 -36.78
C LEU A 605 -35.14 42.11 -35.79
N ARG A 606 -34.05 42.83 -35.46
CA ARG A 606 -34.07 44.03 -34.61
C ARG A 606 -34.79 45.18 -35.31
N LYS A 607 -34.52 45.41 -36.60
CA LYS A 607 -35.16 46.46 -37.43
C LYS A 607 -36.66 46.26 -37.58
N TYR A 608 -37.14 45.02 -37.65
CA TYR A 608 -38.55 44.70 -37.91
C TYR A 608 -39.29 44.12 -36.69
N LYS A 609 -38.69 44.17 -35.50
CA LYS A 609 -39.15 43.52 -34.24
C LYS A 609 -40.60 43.80 -33.84
N ALA A 610 -41.14 44.98 -34.19
CA ALA A 610 -42.50 45.41 -33.86
C ALA A 610 -43.43 45.51 -35.09
N SER A 611 -43.00 45.01 -36.26
CA SER A 611 -43.78 45.11 -37.50
C SER A 611 -44.53 43.81 -37.81
N LYS A 612 -45.65 43.91 -38.53
CA LYS A 612 -46.37 42.73 -39.08
C LYS A 612 -45.51 41.90 -40.05
N LYS A 613 -44.36 42.44 -40.52
CA LYS A 613 -43.44 41.81 -41.47
C LYS A 613 -42.38 40.92 -40.81
N VAL A 614 -42.37 40.78 -39.49
CA VAL A 614 -41.34 39.97 -38.80
C VAL A 614 -41.39 38.50 -39.22
N ASN A 615 -42.57 37.98 -39.57
CA ASN A 615 -42.74 36.62 -40.07
C ASN A 615 -42.18 36.47 -41.49
N ASP A 616 -42.40 37.45 -42.37
CA ASP A 616 -41.82 37.44 -43.73
C ASP A 616 -40.29 37.50 -43.68
N VAL A 617 -39.73 38.29 -42.75
CA VAL A 617 -38.28 38.35 -42.49
C VAL A 617 -37.77 37.02 -41.96
N ARG A 618 -38.51 36.32 -41.08
CA ARG A 618 -38.12 34.98 -40.62
C ARG A 618 -38.12 33.95 -41.75
N VAL A 619 -39.14 33.96 -42.60
CA VAL A 619 -39.23 33.06 -43.77
C VAL A 619 -38.07 33.32 -44.73
N TYR A 620 -37.78 34.59 -45.02
CA TYR A 620 -36.62 34.98 -45.84
C TYR A 620 -35.30 34.54 -45.22
N LEU A 621 -35.11 34.70 -43.90
CA LEU A 621 -33.89 34.27 -43.22
C LEU A 621 -33.74 32.73 -43.23
N VAL A 622 -34.83 31.98 -43.11
CA VAL A 622 -34.83 30.51 -43.22
C VAL A 622 -34.47 30.10 -44.65
N ASP A 623 -35.04 30.74 -45.67
CA ASP A 623 -34.71 30.50 -47.07
C ASP A 623 -33.23 30.79 -47.38
N GLN A 624 -32.72 31.95 -46.95
CA GLN A 624 -31.30 32.29 -47.11
C GLN A 624 -30.39 31.30 -46.38
N ARG A 625 -30.76 30.88 -45.15
CA ARG A 625 -30.03 29.86 -44.42
C ARG A 625 -30.00 28.55 -45.20
N ASP A 626 -31.15 28.03 -45.60
CA ASP A 626 -31.29 26.66 -46.10
C ASP A 626 -30.86 26.51 -47.56
N ASN A 627 -30.98 27.56 -48.38
CA ASN A 627 -30.71 27.50 -49.82
C ASN A 627 -29.40 28.17 -50.24
N LYS A 628 -28.77 28.98 -49.39
CA LYS A 628 -27.52 29.69 -49.71
C LYS A 628 -26.40 29.33 -48.74
N PHE A 629 -26.58 29.63 -47.45
CA PHE A 629 -25.49 29.50 -46.48
C PHE A 629 -25.24 28.05 -46.05
N LEU A 630 -26.29 27.28 -45.76
CA LEU A 630 -26.18 25.90 -45.27
C LEU A 630 -25.61 24.95 -46.35
N PRO A 631 -26.05 24.99 -47.63
CA PRO A 631 -25.47 24.15 -48.67
C PRO A 631 -23.99 24.46 -48.92
N GLU A 632 -23.58 25.74 -48.87
CA GLU A 632 -22.17 26.12 -49.00
C GLU A 632 -21.34 25.64 -47.80
N ILE A 633 -21.89 25.72 -46.59
CA ILE A 633 -21.25 25.19 -45.36
C ILE A 633 -21.16 23.66 -45.39
N GLU A 634 -22.20 22.95 -45.84
CA GLU A 634 -22.21 21.47 -45.92
C GLU A 634 -21.33 20.95 -47.05
N ALA A 635 -21.30 21.61 -48.21
CA ALA A 635 -20.35 21.32 -49.27
C ALA A 635 -18.90 21.47 -48.78
N TRP A 636 -18.64 22.51 -47.97
CA TRP A 636 -17.33 22.71 -47.36
C TRP A 636 -16.99 21.63 -46.33
N LYS A 637 -17.94 21.25 -45.46
CA LYS A 637 -17.73 20.15 -44.50
C LYS A 637 -17.37 18.85 -45.22
N ALA A 638 -18.07 18.50 -46.30
CA ALA A 638 -17.76 17.30 -47.10
C ALA A 638 -16.36 17.33 -47.78
N MET A 639 -15.74 18.50 -47.95
CA MET A 639 -14.38 18.61 -48.51
C MET A 639 -13.27 18.48 -47.45
N VAL A 640 -13.57 18.75 -46.17
CA VAL A 640 -12.56 18.89 -45.10
C VAL A 640 -12.72 17.86 -43.97
N LEU A 641 -13.95 17.41 -43.70
CA LEU A 641 -14.36 16.43 -42.69
C LEU A 641 -14.86 15.16 -43.40
#